data_AF-A0A812P2S1-F1
#
_entry.id   AF-A0A812P2S1-F1
#
_cell.length_a   1.000
_cell.length_b   1.000
_cell.length_c   1.000
_cell.angle_alpha   90.00
_cell.angle_beta   90.00
_cell.angle_gamma   90.00
#
_symmetry.space_group_name_H-M   'P 1'
#
loop_
_entity.id
_entity.type
_entity.pdbx_description
1 polymer ?
#
loop_
_entity_poly.entity_id
_entity_poly.type
_entity_poly.pdbx_seq_one_letter_code
_entity_poly.pdbx_strand_id
1 'polypeptide(L)'
;MPIPPVPPSGTPDTEGSPEASEFRSIAIEVPPNHLQEVEEGLQQLRRQFEAEIQSLTARLGTVERQLGVPETQNPTSQDTAPDSCSADEMEDRSTPVRFEESAWNIPLVLGLADVGWFDNVFAMLLVLLNLLMQGSFSQILLSEYFMGEPFETKLQDAKTWRTSIAHDSRYLDLAGTSLVSRVCAGDGSLILSTVQATLVEQINDFLGLQETEFAFNFWQPGIEEDLACIGGGHNAPKGQVIASFGCLSVFDALASPLPDWLCFRKLALRLVDLHTSSGCSLEASATDFRDNTIHCLSWGRALALLITYIIRAGIASVLLVAGILWLARTTSIEELMLNSVALNAILDVDEFLFEGMTPIKIQHAIRSVEPISVSYSHRRSQMESFLHFLAVLATVLASYLFLLVPLCETMMTVKRELCDGQKDFVVAYNTETQVSWGLRTEDIATVRAAYELSPVERAVMAYKGTPSSLQEDWARTLYFGNSRTFEADVALSIASLGSELPFCMETVVLLETGQLHQDPALQPIADNFLRNAASALGRPTATTCAELADLCGLPDARLLRLTCGQTCGCTDPASSAWHLDGSCVHKVQAQGCTETCLAEAEVKLQTISCDDVINEAGYHSFWHEYQDAIIGFYGEGVTRTQFFGQINYTAETFLSQGCSAMQIIPTELLTGVSWCDGQPQLFRSLASMCPVQCGCRDGRPATLPNGLPSYCPSSCSNSTTP
;
A
#
# COMPACT_ATOMS: atom_id res chain seq x y z
N MET A 1 32.86 43.40 -24.70
CA MET A 1 33.84 42.50 -24.06
C MET A 1 33.37 42.21 -22.65
N PRO A 2 32.86 41.01 -22.36
CA PRO A 2 32.45 40.63 -21.02
C PRO A 2 33.62 40.00 -20.24
N ILE A 3 33.65 40.31 -18.95
CA ILE A 3 34.63 39.92 -17.93
C ILE A 3 34.40 38.44 -17.54
N PRO A 4 35.45 37.62 -17.35
CA PRO A 4 35.29 36.21 -17.00
C PRO A 4 35.09 36.02 -15.48
N PRO A 5 34.37 34.97 -15.03
CA PRO A 5 34.22 34.68 -13.62
C PRO A 5 35.44 33.95 -13.03
N VAL A 6 35.74 34.31 -11.78
CA VAL A 6 36.79 33.79 -10.90
C VAL A 6 36.32 32.49 -10.23
N PRO A 7 37.18 31.47 -10.03
CA PRO A 7 36.80 30.23 -9.36
C PRO A 7 37.02 30.33 -7.83
N PRO A 8 36.23 29.66 -6.98
CA PRO A 8 36.60 29.46 -5.59
C PRO A 8 37.35 28.15 -5.40
N SER A 9 38.50 28.30 -4.74
CA SER A 9 39.40 27.31 -4.15
C SER A 9 38.72 26.46 -3.07
N GLY A 10 38.98 25.15 -3.08
CA GLY A 10 38.67 24.24 -1.97
C GLY A 10 39.75 24.21 -0.88
N THR A 11 39.41 23.61 0.26
CA THR A 11 40.12 22.59 1.07
C THR A 11 39.22 22.27 2.32
N PRO A 12 39.49 21.27 3.19
CA PRO A 12 39.12 19.86 2.97
C PRO A 12 38.51 19.15 4.21
N ASP A 13 38.09 17.90 3.99
CA ASP A 13 37.97 16.74 4.91
C ASP A 13 37.18 16.83 6.23
N THR A 14 36.07 16.06 6.33
CA THR A 14 35.95 14.96 7.32
C THR A 14 34.85 13.94 6.90
N GLU A 15 35.28 12.68 6.74
CA GLU A 15 34.64 11.35 6.95
C GLU A 15 33.14 11.31 7.37
N GLY A 16 32.27 10.41 6.92
CA GLY A 16 32.38 9.16 6.17
C GLY A 16 31.17 8.27 6.51
N SER A 17 30.42 7.78 5.51
CA SER A 17 29.59 6.56 5.59
C SER A 17 29.12 6.13 4.20
N PRO A 18 28.94 4.83 3.96
CA PRO A 18 29.28 4.20 2.70
C PRO A 18 28.14 4.16 1.69
N GLU A 19 28.58 4.08 0.44
CA GLU A 19 27.83 4.00 -0.80
C GLU A 19 26.71 2.95 -0.76
N ALA A 20 25.50 3.38 -1.16
CA ALA A 20 24.44 2.49 -1.60
C ALA A 20 24.86 1.91 -2.96
N SER A 21 25.21 0.62 -2.93
CA SER A 21 25.61 -0.17 -4.08
C SER A 21 24.49 -0.28 -5.12
N GLU A 22 24.87 0.10 -6.33
CA GLU A 22 24.36 -0.30 -7.64
C GLU A 22 23.61 -1.65 -7.64
N PHE A 23 22.28 -1.63 -7.72
CA PHE A 23 21.48 -2.84 -8.00
C PHE A 23 21.60 -3.19 -9.49
N ARG A 24 22.58 -4.04 -9.84
CA ARG A 24 22.53 -4.81 -11.08
C ARG A 24 21.53 -5.95 -10.91
N SER A 25 20.40 -5.85 -11.61
CA SER A 25 19.47 -6.95 -11.80
C SER A 25 20.16 -8.10 -12.54
N ILE A 26 20.49 -9.17 -11.83
CA ILE A 26 20.90 -10.45 -12.43
C ILE A 26 19.59 -11.16 -12.82
N ALA A 27 19.24 -11.07 -14.10
CA ALA A 27 18.24 -11.95 -14.69
C ALA A 27 18.85 -13.36 -14.81
N ILE A 28 18.44 -14.27 -13.94
CA ILE A 28 18.80 -15.69 -14.05
C ILE A 28 17.78 -16.31 -15.02
N GLU A 29 18.17 -16.51 -16.27
CA GLU A 29 17.43 -17.36 -17.20
C GLU A 29 17.54 -18.82 -16.73
N VAL A 30 16.48 -19.33 -16.09
CA VAL A 30 16.39 -20.74 -15.71
C VAL A 30 15.88 -21.53 -16.92
N PRO A 31 16.63 -22.53 -17.41
CA PRO A 31 16.17 -23.37 -18.52
C PRO A 31 14.88 -24.12 -18.14
N PRO A 32 13.87 -24.20 -19.03
CA PRO A 32 12.55 -24.74 -18.69
C PRO A 32 12.56 -26.20 -18.22
N ASN A 33 13.59 -26.98 -18.60
CA ASN A 33 13.70 -28.38 -18.21
C ASN A 33 14.07 -28.56 -16.72
N HIS A 34 14.65 -27.56 -16.07
CA HIS A 34 15.10 -27.66 -14.67
C HIS A 34 13.97 -27.44 -13.65
N LEU A 35 12.93 -26.70 -14.04
CA LEU A 35 11.74 -26.46 -13.22
C LEU A 35 10.91 -27.73 -13.07
N GLN A 36 10.86 -28.54 -14.14
CA GLN A 36 10.12 -29.80 -14.15
C GLN A 36 10.79 -30.88 -13.29
N GLU A 37 12.13 -30.97 -13.28
CA GLU A 37 12.86 -31.88 -12.38
C GLU A 37 12.72 -31.50 -10.90
N VAL A 38 12.65 -30.20 -10.58
CA VAL A 38 12.46 -29.72 -9.20
C VAL A 38 11.04 -30.01 -8.71
N GLU A 39 10.03 -29.82 -9.57
CA GLU A 39 8.63 -30.15 -9.28
C GLU A 39 8.46 -31.67 -9.03
N GLU A 40 9.09 -32.51 -9.86
CA GLU A 40 9.07 -33.96 -9.69
C GLU A 40 9.79 -34.41 -8.41
N GLY A 41 10.93 -33.78 -8.09
CA GLY A 41 11.66 -34.01 -6.83
C GLY A 41 10.84 -33.67 -5.59
N LEU A 42 10.12 -32.54 -5.60
CA LEU A 42 9.24 -32.11 -4.52
C LEU A 42 8.03 -33.07 -4.34
N GLN A 43 7.45 -33.54 -5.44
CA GLN A 43 6.38 -34.53 -5.38
C GLN A 43 6.85 -35.88 -4.83
N GLN A 44 8.08 -36.29 -5.18
CA GLN A 44 8.66 -37.52 -4.65
C GLN A 44 8.95 -37.42 -3.15
N LEU A 45 9.45 -36.26 -2.70
CA LEU A 45 9.71 -35.99 -1.28
C LEU A 45 8.39 -36.00 -0.46
N ARG A 46 7.32 -35.40 -1.00
CA ARG A 46 6.00 -35.38 -0.37
C ARG A 46 5.44 -36.78 -0.15
N ARG A 47 5.51 -37.65 -1.17
CA ARG A 47 5.04 -39.05 -1.07
C ARG A 47 5.85 -39.85 -0.05
N GLN A 48 7.16 -39.59 0.03
CA GLN A 48 8.03 -40.25 1.00
C GLN A 48 7.68 -39.83 2.43
N PHE A 49 7.37 -38.55 2.64
CA PHE A 49 6.94 -38.03 3.95
C PHE A 49 5.57 -38.57 4.37
N GLU A 50 4.60 -38.63 3.45
CA GLU A 50 3.27 -39.20 3.72
C GLU A 50 3.34 -40.69 4.09
N ALA A 51 4.24 -41.45 3.46
CA ALA A 51 4.46 -42.86 3.78
C ALA A 51 5.10 -43.07 5.17
N GLU A 52 6.02 -42.21 5.59
CA GLU A 52 6.61 -42.27 6.93
C GLU A 52 5.61 -41.90 8.03
N ILE A 53 4.74 -40.91 7.80
CA ILE A 53 3.67 -40.55 8.74
C ILE A 53 2.70 -41.73 8.89
N GLN A 54 2.26 -42.36 7.80
CA GLN A 54 1.36 -43.51 7.88
C GLN A 54 1.99 -44.70 8.62
N SER A 55 3.30 -44.93 8.44
CA SER A 55 4.06 -45.94 9.17
C SER A 55 4.12 -45.64 10.68
N LEU A 56 4.38 -44.38 11.05
CA LEU A 56 4.40 -43.94 12.45
C LEU A 56 3.02 -44.08 13.11
N THR A 57 1.95 -43.67 12.43
CA THR A 57 0.57 -43.80 12.94
C THR A 57 0.17 -45.26 13.12
N ALA A 58 0.57 -46.14 12.19
CA ALA A 58 0.33 -47.58 12.31
C ALA A 58 1.10 -48.20 13.49
N ARG A 59 2.36 -47.78 13.72
CA ARG A 59 3.15 -48.20 14.88
C ARG A 59 2.55 -47.72 16.19
N LEU A 60 2.02 -46.50 16.22
CA LEU A 60 1.32 -45.94 17.38
C LEU A 60 0.06 -46.77 17.72
N GLY A 61 -0.79 -47.08 16.73
CA GLY A 61 -1.98 -47.91 16.95
C GLY A 61 -1.67 -49.35 17.37
N THR A 62 -0.47 -49.86 17.03
CA THR A 62 -0.02 -51.18 17.48
C THR A 62 0.44 -51.14 18.94
N VAL A 63 1.09 -50.06 19.35
CA VAL A 63 1.52 -49.80 20.73
C VAL A 63 0.31 -49.54 21.65
N GLU A 64 -0.70 -48.83 21.15
CA GLU A 64 -1.95 -48.55 21.86
C GLU A 64 -2.74 -49.85 22.17
N ARG A 65 -2.76 -50.80 21.23
CA ARG A 65 -3.32 -52.15 21.46
C ARG A 65 -2.50 -52.99 22.44
N GLN A 66 -1.18 -52.79 22.51
CA GLN A 66 -0.32 -53.52 23.45
C GLN A 66 -0.44 -52.99 24.89
N LEU A 67 -0.88 -51.74 25.07
CA LEU A 67 -1.03 -51.09 26.38
C LEU A 67 -2.41 -51.28 27.03
N GLY A 68 -3.34 -51.98 26.38
CA GLY A 68 -4.55 -52.47 27.03
C GLY A 68 -5.42 -51.39 27.70
N VAL A 69 -5.56 -50.23 27.06
CA VAL A 69 -6.48 -49.17 27.51
C VAL A 69 -7.92 -49.64 27.26
N PRO A 70 -8.80 -49.75 28.27
CA PRO A 70 -10.18 -50.17 28.05
C PRO A 70 -10.96 -49.10 27.28
N GLU A 71 -11.65 -49.53 26.23
CA GLU A 71 -12.51 -48.72 25.37
C GLU A 71 -13.77 -48.30 26.14
N THR A 72 -13.94 -47.00 26.39
CA THR A 72 -15.13 -46.42 27.02
C THR A 72 -16.33 -46.55 26.08
N GLN A 73 -17.24 -47.48 26.37
CA GLN A 73 -18.55 -47.57 25.71
C GLN A 73 -19.52 -46.51 26.24
N ASN A 74 -20.26 -45.90 25.31
CA ASN A 74 -21.40 -45.01 25.55
C ASN A 74 -22.47 -45.69 26.45
N PRO A 75 -23.06 -44.98 27.43
CA PRO A 75 -24.13 -45.54 28.24
C PRO A 75 -25.44 -45.52 27.45
N THR A 76 -26.01 -46.71 27.22
CA THR A 76 -27.43 -46.86 26.88
C THR A 76 -28.16 -47.30 28.14
N SER A 77 -29.25 -46.61 28.44
CA SER A 77 -30.12 -46.78 29.61
C SER A 77 -30.57 -48.21 29.84
N GLN A 78 -30.51 -48.70 31.08
CA GLN A 78 -31.52 -49.60 31.65
C GLN A 78 -31.45 -49.63 33.19
N ASP A 79 -32.65 -49.53 33.77
CA ASP A 79 -32.96 -49.54 35.20
C ASP A 79 -32.49 -50.80 35.93
N THR A 80 -31.99 -50.63 37.16
CA THR A 80 -32.39 -51.46 38.31
C THR A 80 -31.90 -50.83 39.62
N ALA A 81 -32.85 -50.51 40.51
CA ALA A 81 -32.58 -50.29 41.93
C ALA A 81 -32.09 -51.62 42.57
N PRO A 82 -31.29 -51.56 43.65
CA PRO A 82 -31.92 -51.56 44.97
C PRO A 82 -31.25 -50.67 46.04
N ASP A 83 -32.11 -50.27 46.98
CA ASP A 83 -31.88 -49.95 48.38
C ASP A 83 -30.46 -50.08 48.95
N SER A 84 -29.96 -49.03 49.61
CA SER A 84 -29.99 -48.94 51.08
C SER A 84 -29.16 -47.75 51.57
N CYS A 85 -29.68 -47.07 52.59
CA CYS A 85 -28.96 -46.08 53.36
C CYS A 85 -27.93 -46.76 54.26
N SER A 86 -26.65 -46.46 54.09
CA SER A 86 -25.67 -46.44 55.18
C SER A 86 -24.91 -45.12 55.11
N ALA A 87 -24.93 -44.40 56.23
CA ALA A 87 -24.05 -43.27 56.48
C ALA A 87 -22.63 -43.83 56.61
N ASP A 88 -21.93 -43.92 55.49
CA ASP A 88 -20.52 -44.32 55.47
C ASP A 88 -19.64 -43.14 55.88
N GLU A 89 -18.68 -43.49 56.72
CA GLU A 89 -17.66 -42.66 57.32
C GLU A 89 -16.99 -41.75 56.28
N MET A 90 -16.82 -40.49 56.64
CA MET A 90 -16.07 -39.50 55.88
C MET A 90 -14.58 -39.89 55.90
N GLU A 91 -14.22 -40.84 55.05
CA GLU A 91 -12.84 -41.26 54.79
C GLU A 91 -12.11 -40.06 54.15
N ASP A 92 -11.14 -39.50 54.88
CA ASP A 92 -10.32 -38.36 54.48
C ASP A 92 -9.49 -38.75 53.24
N ARG A 93 -10.04 -38.55 52.04
CA ARG A 93 -9.38 -38.83 50.76
C ARG A 93 -8.18 -37.89 50.59
N SER A 94 -7.02 -38.33 51.07
CA SER A 94 -5.74 -37.70 50.76
C SER A 94 -5.37 -37.95 49.30
N THR A 95 -5.22 -36.89 48.50
CA THR A 95 -4.75 -37.02 47.11
C THR A 95 -3.23 -36.88 47.05
N PRO A 96 -2.50 -37.78 46.37
CA PRO A 96 -1.05 -37.67 46.20
C PRO A 96 -0.70 -36.54 45.22
N VAL A 97 0.12 -35.58 45.64
CA VAL A 97 0.66 -34.51 44.79
C VAL A 97 2.11 -34.83 44.43
N ARG A 98 2.40 -35.02 43.13
CA ARG A 98 3.77 -35.26 42.63
C ARG A 98 4.50 -33.93 42.41
N PHE A 99 5.82 -33.97 42.56
CA PHE A 99 6.67 -32.83 42.18
C PHE A 99 6.79 -32.75 40.66
N GLU A 100 6.69 -31.54 40.13
CA GLU A 100 6.88 -31.27 38.70
C GLU A 100 8.35 -31.41 38.28
N GLU A 101 8.58 -31.78 37.02
CA GLU A 101 9.91 -31.90 36.41
C GLU A 101 10.43 -30.52 35.96
N SER A 102 10.78 -29.67 36.92
CA SER A 102 11.24 -28.30 36.67
C SER A 102 12.58 -28.01 37.34
N ALA A 103 13.40 -27.18 36.70
CA ALA A 103 14.66 -26.68 37.25
C ALA A 103 14.48 -25.98 38.61
N TRP A 104 13.29 -25.42 38.88
CA TRP A 104 12.96 -24.79 40.16
C TRP A 104 12.91 -25.76 41.35
N ASN A 105 12.76 -27.07 41.09
CA ASN A 105 12.71 -28.11 42.11
C ASN A 105 14.09 -28.72 42.44
N ILE A 106 15.14 -28.38 41.69
CA ILE A 106 16.53 -28.85 41.94
C ILE A 106 17.03 -28.56 43.38
N PRO A 107 16.76 -27.39 44.00
CA PRO A 107 17.19 -27.11 45.37
C PRO A 107 16.62 -28.09 46.42
N LEU A 108 15.53 -28.80 46.10
CA LEU A 108 14.91 -29.80 46.99
C LEU A 108 15.84 -30.99 47.22
N VAL A 109 16.46 -31.51 46.15
CA VAL A 109 17.27 -32.74 46.16
C VAL A 109 18.77 -32.48 46.28
N LEU A 110 19.18 -31.21 46.23
CA LEU A 110 20.58 -30.80 46.26
C LEU A 110 21.25 -31.20 47.59
N GLY A 111 22.28 -32.04 47.49
CA GLY A 111 22.99 -32.59 48.64
C GLY A 111 22.18 -33.61 49.47
N LEU A 112 21.08 -34.17 48.94
CA LEU A 112 20.36 -35.32 49.51
C LEU A 112 20.62 -36.61 48.74
N ALA A 113 20.69 -36.50 47.41
CA ALA A 113 21.01 -37.63 46.57
C ALA A 113 22.50 -37.97 46.72
N ASP A 114 22.86 -39.26 46.68
CA ASP A 114 24.25 -39.78 46.65
C ASP A 114 24.93 -39.43 45.32
N VAL A 115 25.06 -38.13 45.09
CA VAL A 115 25.40 -37.49 43.84
C VAL A 115 26.74 -36.79 44.04
N GLY A 116 27.60 -36.92 43.03
CA GLY A 116 28.96 -36.40 43.12
C GLY A 116 28.97 -34.88 43.33
N TRP A 117 30.04 -34.36 43.94
CA TRP A 117 30.25 -32.92 44.09
C TRP A 117 30.07 -32.15 42.76
N PHE A 118 30.51 -32.75 41.65
CA PHE A 118 30.47 -32.12 40.33
C PHE A 118 29.04 -31.97 39.81
N ASP A 119 28.22 -33.01 39.96
CA ASP A 119 26.80 -33.00 39.60
C ASP A 119 26.02 -31.97 40.43
N ASN A 120 26.36 -31.78 41.71
CA ASN A 120 25.78 -30.74 42.58
C ASN A 120 26.17 -29.32 42.14
N VAL A 121 27.44 -29.08 41.80
CA VAL A 121 27.90 -27.78 41.26
C VAL A 121 27.19 -27.48 39.94
N PHE A 122 27.09 -28.48 39.07
CA PHE A 122 26.43 -28.35 37.79
C PHE A 122 24.92 -28.07 37.93
N ALA A 123 24.23 -28.75 38.84
CA ALA A 123 22.83 -28.49 39.15
C ALA A 123 22.57 -27.06 39.68
N MET A 124 23.49 -26.52 40.50
CA MET A 124 23.43 -25.13 40.93
C MET A 124 23.63 -24.14 39.77
N LEU A 125 24.55 -24.45 38.84
CA LEU A 125 24.75 -23.66 37.63
C LEU A 125 23.50 -23.69 36.73
N LEU A 126 22.78 -24.81 36.67
CA LEU A 126 21.53 -24.91 35.91
C LEU A 126 20.41 -24.04 36.50
N VAL A 127 20.26 -24.00 37.83
CA VAL A 127 19.30 -23.09 38.48
C VAL A 127 19.66 -21.62 38.21
N LEU A 128 20.94 -21.27 38.26
CA LEU A 128 21.42 -19.93 37.93
C LEU A 128 21.19 -19.58 36.45
N LEU A 129 21.45 -20.53 35.55
CA LEU A 129 21.22 -20.37 34.12
C LEU A 129 19.73 -20.16 33.82
N ASN A 130 18.85 -20.92 34.48
CA ASN A 130 17.40 -20.77 34.35
C ASN A 130 16.95 -19.36 34.79
N LEU A 131 17.42 -18.91 35.96
CA LEU A 131 17.17 -17.56 36.47
C LEU A 131 17.64 -16.48 35.47
N LEU A 132 18.85 -16.61 34.95
CA LEU A 132 19.42 -15.66 34.00
C LEU A 132 18.63 -15.63 32.69
N MET A 133 18.26 -16.80 32.16
CA MET A 133 17.54 -16.90 30.90
C MET A 133 16.12 -16.35 31.01
N GLN A 134 15.32 -16.80 31.97
CA GLN A 134 13.96 -16.28 32.16
C GLN A 134 13.95 -14.79 32.56
N GLY A 135 14.94 -14.34 33.34
CA GLY A 135 15.14 -12.93 33.64
C GLY A 135 15.49 -12.11 32.40
N SER A 136 16.36 -12.62 31.52
CA SER A 136 16.72 -11.95 30.27
C SER A 136 15.55 -11.87 29.29
N PHE A 137 14.74 -12.93 29.15
CA PHE A 137 13.54 -12.91 28.31
C PHE A 137 12.52 -11.91 28.83
N SER A 138 12.30 -11.86 30.15
CA SER A 138 11.44 -10.85 30.77
C SER A 138 11.91 -9.43 30.46
N GLN A 139 13.22 -9.18 30.53
CA GLN A 139 13.81 -7.88 30.20
C GLN A 139 13.67 -7.54 28.70
N ILE A 140 13.88 -8.51 27.81
CA ILE A 140 13.76 -8.33 26.36
C ILE A 140 12.31 -7.97 26.00
N LEU A 141 11.33 -8.72 26.53
CA LEU A 141 9.91 -8.47 26.28
C LEU A 141 9.46 -7.10 26.81
N LEU A 142 10.05 -6.61 27.90
CA LEU A 142 9.77 -5.28 28.45
C LEU A 142 10.60 -4.15 27.83
N SER A 143 11.50 -4.45 26.90
CA SER A 143 12.30 -3.42 26.24
C SER A 143 11.49 -2.64 25.20
N GLU A 144 11.70 -1.32 25.12
CA GLU A 144 11.06 -0.47 24.11
C GLU A 144 11.45 -0.88 22.69
N TYR A 145 12.66 -1.40 22.51
CA TYR A 145 13.14 -1.90 21.21
C TYR A 145 12.27 -3.04 20.69
N PHE A 146 11.83 -3.95 21.58
CA PHE A 146 11.03 -5.09 21.19
C PHE A 146 9.53 -4.78 21.12
N MET A 147 9.01 -3.97 22.04
CA MET A 147 7.58 -3.60 22.04
C MET A 147 7.21 -2.53 21.00
N GLY A 148 8.19 -1.94 20.32
CA GLY A 148 7.99 -0.91 19.30
C GLY A 148 7.41 0.40 19.85
N GLU A 149 7.19 1.35 18.94
CA GLU A 149 6.53 2.61 19.27
C GLU A 149 5.05 2.41 19.62
N PRO A 150 4.52 3.18 20.58
CA PRO A 150 3.09 3.14 20.87
C PRO A 150 2.30 3.55 19.65
N PHE A 151 1.19 2.85 19.39
CA PHE A 151 0.36 3.07 18.20
C PHE A 151 -0.15 4.52 18.07
N GLU A 152 -0.21 5.27 19.17
CA GLU A 152 -0.54 6.70 19.19
C GLU A 152 0.43 7.56 18.33
N THR A 153 1.69 7.16 18.12
CA THR A 153 2.60 7.89 17.20
C THR A 153 2.11 7.82 15.76
N LYS A 154 1.46 6.71 15.37
CA LYS A 154 0.86 6.54 14.04
C LYS A 154 -0.25 7.53 13.77
N LEU A 155 -0.92 8.05 14.81
CA LEU A 155 -1.90 9.11 14.66
C LEU A 155 -1.27 10.41 14.19
N GLN A 156 -0.13 10.78 14.77
CA GLN A 156 0.58 12.00 14.39
C GLN A 156 1.22 11.85 13.00
N ASP A 157 1.73 10.67 12.68
CA ASP A 157 2.24 10.35 11.33
C ASP A 157 1.12 10.44 10.29
N ALA A 158 -0.06 9.89 10.59
CA ALA A 158 -1.23 9.97 9.73
C ALA A 158 -1.65 11.41 9.47
N LYS A 159 -1.74 12.24 10.53
CA LYS A 159 -2.07 13.68 10.41
C LYS A 159 -1.04 14.45 9.57
N THR A 160 0.24 14.21 9.84
CA THR A 160 1.33 14.87 9.13
C THR A 160 1.32 14.48 7.66
N TRP A 161 1.18 13.18 7.36
CA TRP A 161 1.07 12.67 6.00
C TRP A 161 -0.16 13.25 5.28
N ARG A 162 -1.32 13.24 5.93
CA ARG A 162 -2.60 13.74 5.38
C ARG A 162 -2.50 15.20 4.95
N THR A 163 -1.79 16.02 5.73
CA THR A 163 -1.67 17.47 5.51
C THR A 163 -0.50 17.87 4.61
N SER A 164 0.53 17.04 4.48
CA SER A 164 1.76 17.39 3.74
C SER A 164 1.91 16.67 2.40
N ILE A 165 1.60 15.38 2.33
CA ILE A 165 1.92 14.51 1.18
C ILE A 165 0.66 14.04 0.47
N ALA A 166 -0.37 13.66 1.23
CA ALA A 166 -1.54 12.94 0.69
C ALA A 166 -2.31 13.72 -0.40
N HIS A 167 -2.25 15.05 -0.35
CA HIS A 167 -2.91 15.95 -1.29
C HIS A 167 -1.92 16.72 -2.19
N ASP A 168 -0.63 16.41 -2.18
CA ASP A 168 0.32 17.14 -3.01
C ASP A 168 0.13 16.78 -4.50
N SER A 169 0.02 17.79 -5.36
CA SER A 169 -0.17 17.59 -6.80
C SER A 169 0.98 16.82 -7.47
N ARG A 170 2.17 16.79 -6.87
CA ARG A 170 3.32 16.02 -7.37
C ARG A 170 3.09 14.50 -7.36
N TYR A 171 2.12 14.03 -6.59
CA TYR A 171 1.79 12.61 -6.47
C TYR A 171 0.43 12.25 -7.07
N LEU A 172 -0.12 13.14 -7.90
CA LEU A 172 -1.27 12.83 -8.75
C LEU A 172 -0.86 11.73 -9.75
N ASP A 173 -1.69 10.72 -9.93
CA ASP A 173 -1.43 9.69 -10.93
C ASP A 173 -1.78 10.15 -12.36
N LEU A 174 -1.46 9.32 -13.36
CA LEU A 174 -1.79 9.60 -14.76
C LEU A 174 -3.30 9.57 -15.04
N ALA A 175 -4.08 8.92 -14.19
CA ALA A 175 -5.53 8.82 -14.32
C ALA A 175 -6.27 9.97 -13.61
N GLY A 176 -5.54 10.91 -13.01
CA GLY A 176 -6.09 12.07 -12.34
C GLY A 176 -6.71 11.78 -10.98
N THR A 177 -6.31 10.71 -10.29
CA THR A 177 -6.72 10.37 -8.91
C THR A 177 -5.67 10.81 -7.88
N SER A 178 -6.14 11.23 -6.70
CA SER A 178 -5.26 11.68 -5.61
C SER A 178 -4.59 10.49 -4.90
N LEU A 179 -3.40 10.74 -4.34
CA LEU A 179 -2.66 9.74 -3.57
C LEU A 179 -3.48 9.20 -2.38
N VAL A 180 -4.26 10.06 -1.71
CA VAL A 180 -5.09 9.62 -0.58
C VAL A 180 -6.22 8.69 -1.05
N SER A 181 -6.87 8.97 -2.18
CA SER A 181 -7.95 8.11 -2.70
C SER A 181 -7.41 6.72 -3.02
N ARG A 182 -6.20 6.64 -3.57
CA ARG A 182 -5.50 5.37 -3.85
C ARG A 182 -5.13 4.60 -2.58
N VAL A 183 -4.54 5.28 -1.59
CA VAL A 183 -4.19 4.66 -0.29
C VAL A 183 -5.42 4.08 0.39
N CYS A 184 -6.53 4.83 0.41
CA CYS A 184 -7.77 4.40 1.08
C CYS A 184 -8.55 3.33 0.30
N ALA A 185 -8.27 3.17 -0.99
CA ALA A 185 -8.81 2.11 -1.83
C ALA A 185 -7.92 0.86 -1.89
N GLY A 186 -6.89 0.78 -1.03
CA GLY A 186 -5.99 -0.38 -0.93
C GLY A 186 -5.15 -0.61 -2.19
N ASP A 187 -4.74 0.44 -2.90
CA ASP A 187 -3.96 0.29 -4.13
C ASP A 187 -2.55 -0.27 -3.84
N GLY A 188 -2.35 -1.56 -4.10
CA GLY A 188 -1.07 -2.26 -3.94
C GLY A 188 0.03 -1.86 -4.94
N SER A 189 -0.28 -1.04 -5.95
CA SER A 189 0.72 -0.53 -6.91
C SER A 189 1.46 0.72 -6.43
N LEU A 190 1.13 1.21 -5.23
CA LEU A 190 1.71 2.41 -4.64
C LEU A 190 3.18 2.19 -4.25
N ILE A 191 4.09 2.81 -5.01
CA ILE A 191 5.53 2.91 -4.67
C ILE A 191 5.74 3.91 -3.52
N LEU A 192 4.91 4.94 -3.45
CA LEU A 192 4.93 5.96 -2.39
C LEU A 192 3.72 5.78 -1.47
N SER A 193 3.90 5.97 -0.17
CA SER A 193 2.87 5.78 0.85
C SER A 193 2.36 4.34 0.99
N THR A 194 3.21 3.36 0.62
CA THR A 194 2.95 1.93 0.86
C THR A 194 2.70 1.66 2.34
N VAL A 195 3.42 2.34 3.24
CA VAL A 195 3.23 2.22 4.70
C VAL A 195 1.82 2.64 5.13
N GLN A 196 1.27 3.71 4.56
CA GLN A 196 -0.09 4.16 4.87
C GLN A 196 -1.13 3.21 4.26
N ALA A 197 -0.90 2.72 3.04
CA ALA A 197 -1.79 1.76 2.39
C ALA A 197 -1.86 0.44 3.18
N THR A 198 -0.71 -0.13 3.54
CA THR A 198 -0.65 -1.36 4.35
C THR A 198 -1.21 -1.14 5.75
N LEU A 199 -1.01 0.03 6.36
CA LEU A 199 -1.60 0.36 7.65
C LEU A 199 -3.15 0.39 7.58
N VAL A 200 -3.73 1.00 6.55
CA VAL A 200 -5.19 1.02 6.35
C VAL A 200 -5.72 -0.38 6.12
N GLU A 201 -5.04 -1.19 5.30
CA GLU A 201 -5.37 -2.59 5.05
C GLU A 201 -5.35 -3.41 6.35
N GLN A 202 -4.27 -3.30 7.14
CA GLN A 202 -4.14 -3.96 8.43
C GLN A 202 -5.25 -3.55 9.42
N ILE A 203 -5.62 -2.26 9.46
CA ILE A 203 -6.72 -1.78 10.31
C ILE A 203 -8.05 -2.39 9.84
N ASN A 204 -8.31 -2.41 8.54
CA ASN A 204 -9.52 -2.98 7.98
C ASN A 204 -9.62 -4.48 8.29
N ASP A 205 -8.53 -5.23 8.10
CA ASP A 205 -8.48 -6.66 8.39
C ASP A 205 -8.63 -6.97 9.88
N PHE A 206 -7.96 -6.20 10.74
CA PHE A 206 -8.02 -6.37 12.19
C PHE A 206 -9.43 -6.12 12.75
N LEU A 207 -10.08 -5.05 12.29
CA LEU A 207 -11.42 -4.67 12.73
C LEU A 207 -12.55 -5.35 11.95
N GLY A 208 -12.23 -6.03 10.84
CA GLY A 208 -13.20 -6.65 9.94
C GLY A 208 -14.07 -5.63 9.20
N LEU A 209 -13.53 -4.47 8.86
CA LEU A 209 -14.23 -3.38 8.18
C LEU A 209 -14.08 -3.47 6.66
N GLN A 210 -15.11 -3.04 5.93
CA GLN A 210 -14.95 -2.70 4.52
C GLN A 210 -14.21 -1.37 4.34
N GLU A 211 -13.67 -1.12 3.14
CA GLU A 211 -12.87 0.09 2.81
C GLU A 211 -13.58 1.39 3.21
N THR A 212 -14.89 1.47 3.01
CA THR A 212 -15.72 2.66 3.24
C THR A 212 -16.32 2.76 4.64
N GLU A 213 -16.16 1.74 5.49
CA GLU A 213 -16.79 1.71 6.82
C GLU A 213 -15.93 2.39 7.88
N PHE A 214 -16.53 3.34 8.61
CA PHE A 214 -15.90 4.10 9.71
C PHE A 214 -16.60 3.92 11.06
N ALA A 215 -17.47 2.90 11.15
CA ALA A 215 -18.18 2.54 12.37
C ALA A 215 -17.94 1.06 12.68
N PHE A 216 -17.34 0.80 13.83
CA PHE A 216 -17.25 -0.54 14.39
C PHE A 216 -18.58 -0.84 15.10
N ASN A 217 -19.42 -1.66 14.48
CA ASN A 217 -20.67 -2.12 15.10
C ASN A 217 -20.36 -3.28 16.04
N PHE A 218 -19.99 -2.97 17.29
CA PHE A 218 -19.75 -3.98 18.32
C PHE A 218 -20.99 -4.88 18.59
N TRP A 219 -22.18 -4.37 18.29
CA TRP A 219 -23.46 -5.05 18.37
C TRP A 219 -24.17 -4.98 17.01
N GLN A 220 -23.83 -5.86 16.08
CA GLN A 220 -24.84 -6.29 15.10
C GLN A 220 -25.67 -7.41 15.77
N PRO A 221 -26.99 -7.25 15.92
CA PRO A 221 -27.87 -8.25 16.50
C PRO A 221 -28.14 -9.38 15.47
N GLY A 222 -27.09 -10.11 15.11
CA GLY A 222 -27.16 -11.35 14.33
C GLY A 222 -26.85 -12.61 15.16
N ILE A 223 -26.40 -12.45 16.41
CA ILE A 223 -26.01 -13.55 17.32
C ILE A 223 -27.22 -14.06 18.12
N GLU A 224 -28.40 -14.13 17.52
CA GLU A 224 -29.51 -14.92 18.09
C GLU A 224 -29.99 -16.06 17.18
N GLU A 225 -29.50 -16.20 15.94
CA GLU A 225 -29.91 -17.32 15.07
C GLU A 225 -28.78 -18.19 14.48
N ASP A 226 -27.49 -17.89 14.65
CA ASP A 226 -26.41 -18.69 14.03
C ASP A 226 -25.66 -19.63 14.99
N LEU A 227 -26.39 -20.56 15.62
CA LEU A 227 -25.79 -21.79 16.16
C LEU A 227 -25.85 -22.97 15.16
N ALA A 228 -26.07 -22.68 13.87
CA ALA A 228 -26.18 -23.70 12.80
C ALA A 228 -25.21 -23.53 11.62
N CYS A 229 -24.34 -22.51 11.60
CA CYS A 229 -23.49 -22.23 10.44
C CYS A 229 -21.99 -22.54 10.70
N ILE A 230 -21.65 -23.84 10.77
CA ILE A 230 -20.26 -24.33 10.55
C ILE A 230 -19.98 -24.54 9.05
N GLY A 231 -20.94 -24.28 8.16
CA GLY A 231 -20.79 -24.44 6.71
C GLY A 231 -21.32 -23.27 5.90
N GLY A 232 -20.58 -22.16 5.85
CA GLY A 232 -20.93 -21.04 4.98
C GLY A 232 -20.03 -19.83 5.25
N GLY A 233 -18.96 -19.70 4.47
CA GLY A 233 -18.07 -18.55 4.55
C GLY A 233 -18.78 -17.28 4.08
N HIS A 234 -19.05 -16.35 4.98
CA HIS A 234 -19.02 -14.90 4.74
C HIS A 234 -18.99 -14.15 6.08
N ASN A 235 -17.86 -13.47 6.31
CA ASN A 235 -17.67 -12.27 7.15
C ASN A 235 -18.30 -12.24 8.56
N ALA A 236 -17.90 -13.15 9.45
CA ALA A 236 -17.92 -12.86 10.88
C ALA A 236 -16.77 -11.87 11.21
N PRO A 237 -16.95 -10.89 12.13
CA PRO A 237 -15.89 -9.95 12.49
C PRO A 237 -14.70 -10.69 13.11
N LYS A 238 -13.59 -10.78 12.37
CA LYS A 238 -12.36 -11.51 12.73
C LYS A 238 -11.84 -11.14 14.14
N GLY A 239 -12.04 -9.90 14.59
CA GLY A 239 -11.66 -9.43 15.93
C GLY A 239 -12.32 -10.19 17.09
N GLN A 240 -13.53 -10.73 16.91
CA GLN A 240 -14.24 -11.48 17.96
C GLN A 240 -13.67 -12.90 18.15
N VAL A 241 -13.15 -13.48 17.07
CA VAL A 241 -12.43 -14.77 17.08
C VAL A 241 -11.03 -14.59 17.69
N ILE A 242 -10.34 -13.47 17.41
CA ILE A 242 -9.02 -13.15 17.96
C ILE A 242 -9.09 -12.88 19.47
N ALA A 243 -10.12 -12.17 19.95
CA ALA A 243 -10.35 -12.03 21.38
C ALA A 243 -10.59 -13.40 22.05
N SER A 244 -11.31 -14.30 21.38
CA SER A 244 -11.60 -15.64 21.90
C SER A 244 -10.37 -16.57 21.92
N PHE A 245 -9.56 -16.57 20.85
CA PHE A 245 -8.31 -17.35 20.77
C PHE A 245 -7.19 -16.76 21.62
N GLY A 246 -7.07 -15.44 21.69
CA GLY A 246 -6.17 -14.76 22.62
C GLY A 246 -6.55 -15.02 24.07
N CYS A 247 -7.84 -15.10 24.40
CA CYS A 247 -8.29 -15.50 25.72
C CYS A 247 -8.02 -16.98 26.03
N LEU A 248 -7.97 -17.87 25.03
CA LEU A 248 -7.65 -19.30 25.19
C LEU A 248 -6.14 -19.54 25.35
N SER A 249 -5.28 -18.83 24.60
CA SER A 249 -3.83 -18.88 24.80
C SER A 249 -3.41 -18.19 26.10
N VAL A 250 -4.08 -17.11 26.47
CA VAL A 250 -3.97 -16.48 27.78
C VAL A 250 -4.58 -17.38 28.87
N PHE A 251 -5.56 -18.25 28.58
CA PHE A 251 -6.08 -19.24 29.53
C PHE A 251 -5.03 -20.32 29.84
N ASP A 252 -4.33 -20.86 28.83
CA ASP A 252 -3.21 -21.79 29.05
C ASP A 252 -2.02 -21.10 29.76
N ALA A 253 -1.70 -19.85 29.39
CA ALA A 253 -0.62 -19.08 30.02
C ALA A 253 -0.97 -18.55 31.44
N LEU A 254 -2.25 -18.34 31.77
CA LEU A 254 -2.73 -17.95 33.10
C LEU A 254 -3.00 -19.15 34.01
N ALA A 255 -3.16 -20.34 33.46
CA ALA A 255 -3.31 -21.56 34.23
C ALA A 255 -2.02 -21.96 34.96
N SER A 256 -0.84 -21.43 34.60
CA SER A 256 0.44 -21.80 35.22
C SER A 256 0.82 -20.99 36.49
N PRO A 257 0.66 -19.64 36.62
CA PRO A 257 1.14 -18.92 37.81
C PRO A 257 0.22 -19.00 39.05
N LEU A 258 -1.08 -19.24 38.88
CA LEU A 258 -2.04 -19.28 40.00
C LEU A 258 -1.98 -20.58 40.82
N PRO A 259 -1.88 -21.77 40.20
CA PRO A 259 -1.59 -23.00 40.93
C PRO A 259 -0.25 -22.93 41.65
N ASP A 260 0.77 -22.30 41.07
CA ASP A 260 2.05 -22.04 41.73
C ASP A 260 1.90 -21.15 42.97
N TRP A 261 1.09 -20.08 42.91
CA TRP A 261 0.79 -19.21 44.05
C TRP A 261 0.00 -19.91 45.16
N LEU A 262 -0.95 -20.77 44.78
CA LEU A 262 -1.76 -21.53 45.72
C LEU A 262 -1.00 -22.74 46.29
N CYS A 263 -0.14 -23.38 45.50
CA CYS A 263 0.80 -24.39 45.95
C CYS A 263 1.86 -23.77 46.87
N PHE A 264 2.37 -22.57 46.55
CA PHE A 264 3.24 -21.76 47.42
C PHE A 264 2.56 -21.42 48.75
N ARG A 265 1.32 -20.90 48.72
CA ARG A 265 0.56 -20.63 49.95
C ARG A 265 0.29 -21.92 50.73
N LYS A 266 0.04 -23.05 50.07
CA LYS A 266 -0.19 -24.36 50.70
C LYS A 266 1.09 -24.96 51.29
N LEU A 267 2.22 -24.88 50.59
CA LEU A 267 3.53 -25.34 51.02
C LEU A 267 4.05 -24.46 52.15
N ALA A 268 3.90 -23.14 52.07
CA ALA A 268 4.24 -22.21 53.14
C ALA A 268 3.39 -22.46 54.40
N LEU A 269 2.06 -22.64 54.24
CA LEU A 269 1.17 -22.97 55.37
C LEU A 269 1.46 -24.37 55.92
N ARG A 270 1.75 -25.38 55.09
CA ARG A 270 2.13 -26.73 55.54
C ARG A 270 3.52 -26.78 56.16
N LEU A 271 4.50 -25.99 55.71
CA LEU A 271 5.80 -25.86 56.37
C LEU A 271 5.65 -25.22 57.76
N VAL A 272 4.69 -24.30 57.91
CA VAL A 272 4.29 -23.72 59.20
C VAL A 272 3.47 -24.71 60.05
N ASP A 273 2.62 -25.55 59.45
CA ASP A 273 1.80 -26.57 60.14
C ASP A 273 2.59 -27.85 60.52
N LEU A 274 3.57 -28.25 59.69
CA LEU A 274 4.56 -29.29 59.98
C LEU A 274 5.46 -28.85 61.15
N HIS A 275 5.67 -27.55 61.32
CA HIS A 275 6.36 -27.00 62.48
C HIS A 275 5.50 -27.08 63.76
N THR A 276 4.17 -27.17 63.65
CA THR A 276 3.25 -27.16 64.81
C THR A 276 2.65 -28.52 65.16
N SER A 277 2.59 -29.49 64.25
CA SER A 277 1.85 -30.76 64.45
C SER A 277 2.70 -32.04 64.53
N SER A 278 3.89 -32.09 63.92
CA SER A 278 4.82 -33.20 64.12
C SER A 278 5.85 -32.81 65.17
N GLY A 279 6.11 -33.68 66.14
CA GLY A 279 7.13 -33.48 67.18
C GLY A 279 8.57 -33.45 66.66
N CYS A 280 8.82 -32.82 65.51
CA CYS A 280 10.15 -32.54 65.02
C CYS A 280 10.71 -31.36 65.84
N SER A 281 11.70 -31.68 66.67
CA SER A 281 12.42 -30.73 67.52
C SER A 281 12.87 -29.51 66.71
N LEU A 282 12.74 -28.32 67.30
CA LEU A 282 13.26 -27.03 66.80
C LEU A 282 14.77 -27.05 66.45
N GLU A 283 15.50 -28.12 66.79
CA GLU A 283 16.93 -28.34 66.53
C GLU A 283 17.24 -29.41 65.45
N ALA A 284 16.30 -29.80 64.59
CA ALA A 284 16.62 -30.70 63.47
C ALA A 284 17.53 -30.01 62.43
N SER A 285 18.85 -30.04 62.65
CA SER A 285 19.85 -29.44 61.74
C SER A 285 20.02 -30.22 60.43
N ALA A 286 19.53 -31.46 60.37
CA ALA A 286 19.65 -32.36 59.24
C ALA A 286 18.27 -32.79 58.73
N THR A 287 18.11 -32.78 57.41
CA THR A 287 16.97 -33.40 56.72
C THR A 287 17.05 -34.92 56.83
N ASP A 288 15.95 -35.57 57.21
CA ASP A 288 15.83 -37.02 57.22
C ASP A 288 15.07 -37.47 55.95
N PHE A 289 15.81 -38.08 55.02
CA PHE A 289 15.29 -38.65 53.78
C PHE A 289 15.40 -40.17 53.90
N ARG A 290 14.26 -40.85 54.06
CA ARG A 290 14.20 -42.32 54.20
C ARG A 290 13.13 -42.88 53.29
N ASP A 291 13.43 -44.01 52.67
CA ASP A 291 12.48 -44.77 51.85
C ASP A 291 11.76 -43.93 50.80
N ASN A 292 12.49 -43.00 50.15
CA ASN A 292 11.95 -42.04 49.17
C ASN A 292 10.87 -41.07 49.69
N THR A 293 10.70 -40.98 51.01
CA THR A 293 9.78 -40.05 51.68
C THR A 293 10.55 -38.99 52.48
N ILE A 294 10.02 -37.76 52.47
CA ILE A 294 10.58 -36.63 53.23
C ILE A 294 9.83 -36.54 54.56
N HIS A 295 10.46 -36.95 55.66
CA HIS A 295 9.83 -36.90 56.99
C HIS A 295 10.02 -35.56 57.70
N CYS A 296 11.22 -34.98 57.67
CA CYS A 296 11.48 -33.63 58.20
C CYS A 296 12.46 -32.86 57.29
N LEU A 297 12.12 -31.59 57.02
CA LEU A 297 12.90 -30.67 56.17
C LEU A 297 13.67 -29.66 57.03
N SER A 298 14.93 -29.40 56.70
CA SER A 298 15.74 -28.40 57.41
C SER A 298 15.30 -26.98 57.08
N TRP A 299 15.41 -26.06 58.05
CA TRP A 299 14.96 -24.67 57.88
C TRP A 299 15.63 -23.96 56.70
N GLY A 300 16.92 -24.21 56.47
CA GLY A 300 17.66 -23.65 55.34
C GLY A 300 17.12 -24.10 53.97
N ARG A 301 16.68 -25.36 53.84
CA ARG A 301 16.10 -25.86 52.58
C ARG A 301 14.66 -25.40 52.39
N ALA A 302 13.88 -25.36 53.46
CA ALA A 302 12.54 -24.78 53.44
C ALA A 302 12.58 -23.32 52.97
N LEU A 303 13.54 -22.53 53.49
CA LEU A 303 13.76 -21.15 53.07
C LEU A 303 14.26 -21.05 51.63
N ALA A 304 15.18 -21.92 51.20
CA ALA A 304 15.68 -21.93 49.82
C ALA A 304 14.56 -22.21 48.81
N LEU A 305 13.69 -23.19 49.09
CA LEU A 305 12.51 -23.50 48.28
C LEU A 305 11.52 -22.33 48.27
N LEU A 306 11.27 -21.72 49.42
CA LEU A 306 10.40 -20.55 49.51
C LEU A 306 10.92 -19.40 48.62
N ILE A 307 12.23 -19.13 48.65
CA ILE A 307 12.87 -18.10 47.82
C ILE A 307 12.73 -18.46 46.34
N THR A 308 13.00 -19.71 45.93
CA THR A 308 12.89 -20.09 44.53
C THR A 308 11.45 -20.00 44.01
N TYR A 309 10.45 -20.38 44.81
CA TYR A 309 9.04 -20.18 44.44
C TYR A 309 8.64 -18.70 44.34
N ILE A 310 9.10 -17.83 45.25
CA ILE A 310 8.84 -16.39 45.16
C ILE A 310 9.43 -15.82 43.87
N ILE A 311 10.66 -16.23 43.53
CA ILE A 311 11.33 -15.80 42.31
C ILE A 311 10.58 -16.32 41.07
N ARG A 312 10.23 -17.62 41.03
CA ARG A 312 9.42 -18.23 39.94
C ARG A 312 8.11 -17.46 39.73
N ALA A 313 7.37 -17.22 40.82
CA ALA A 313 6.10 -16.48 40.78
C ALA A 313 6.28 -15.02 40.31
N GLY A 314 7.36 -14.36 40.75
CA GLY A 314 7.72 -13.02 40.31
C GLY A 314 8.00 -12.96 38.81
N ILE A 315 8.82 -13.86 38.30
CA ILE A 315 9.16 -13.94 36.87
C ILE A 315 7.92 -14.28 36.04
N ALA A 316 7.13 -15.27 36.45
CA ALA A 316 5.90 -15.64 35.76
C ALA A 316 4.90 -14.47 35.69
N SER A 317 4.77 -13.68 36.77
CA SER A 317 3.92 -12.48 36.78
C SER A 317 4.41 -11.39 35.81
N VAL A 318 5.73 -11.18 35.75
CA VAL A 318 6.34 -10.23 34.81
C VAL A 318 6.15 -10.69 33.37
N LEU A 319 6.41 -11.97 33.08
CA LEU A 319 6.22 -12.56 31.75
C LEU A 319 4.75 -12.51 31.32
N LEU A 320 3.82 -12.72 32.24
CA LEU A 320 2.39 -12.59 31.96
C LEU A 320 2.03 -11.16 31.52
N VAL A 321 2.44 -10.15 32.28
CA VAL A 321 2.17 -8.75 31.93
C VAL A 321 2.86 -8.36 30.63
N ALA A 322 4.14 -8.73 30.48
CA ALA A 322 4.91 -8.44 29.28
C ALA A 322 4.32 -9.14 28.04
N GLY A 323 3.90 -10.40 28.16
CA GLY A 323 3.25 -11.17 27.11
C GLY A 323 1.90 -10.60 26.70
N ILE A 324 1.05 -10.20 27.67
CA ILE A 324 -0.22 -9.52 27.40
C ILE A 324 0.02 -8.21 26.64
N LEU A 325 0.98 -7.40 27.07
CA LEU A 325 1.33 -6.13 26.40
C LEU A 325 1.88 -6.36 24.99
N TRP A 326 2.72 -7.37 24.81
CA TRP A 326 3.30 -7.72 23.51
C TRP A 326 2.23 -8.18 22.52
N LEU A 327 1.35 -9.10 22.93
CA LEU A 327 0.23 -9.55 22.10
C LEU A 327 -0.75 -8.42 21.79
N ALA A 328 -1.05 -7.58 22.77
CA ALA A 328 -1.97 -6.45 22.58
C ALA A 328 -1.43 -5.42 21.56
N ARG A 329 -0.12 -5.30 21.35
CA ARG A 329 0.45 -4.37 20.35
C ARG A 329 0.56 -4.95 18.94
N THR A 330 0.31 -6.24 18.78
CA THR A 330 0.46 -6.90 17.48
C THR A 330 -0.78 -6.64 16.61
N THR A 331 -0.64 -5.89 15.51
CA THR A 331 -1.75 -5.50 14.63
C THR A 331 -2.03 -6.51 13.51
N SER A 332 -1.07 -7.38 13.19
CA SER A 332 -1.22 -8.45 12.21
C SER A 332 -1.68 -9.75 12.87
N ILE A 333 -2.68 -10.41 12.28
CA ILE A 333 -3.22 -11.68 12.78
C ILE A 333 -2.18 -12.80 12.71
N GLU A 334 -1.40 -12.84 11.62
CA GLU A 334 -0.35 -13.84 11.42
C GLU A 334 0.74 -13.70 12.47
N GLU A 335 1.18 -12.46 12.72
CA GLU A 335 2.17 -12.17 13.77
C GLU A 335 1.62 -12.48 15.16
N LEU A 336 0.32 -12.25 15.41
CA LEU A 336 -0.29 -12.55 16.71
C LEU A 336 -0.25 -14.06 17.00
N MET A 337 -0.55 -14.90 16.01
CA MET A 337 -0.43 -16.35 16.16
C MET A 337 1.02 -16.76 16.42
N LEU A 338 1.97 -16.25 15.63
CA LEU A 338 3.40 -16.55 15.77
C LEU A 338 3.94 -16.11 17.14
N ASN A 339 3.56 -14.92 17.60
CA ASN A 339 3.95 -14.37 18.89
C ASN A 339 3.37 -15.19 20.06
N SER A 340 2.14 -15.70 19.93
CA SER A 340 1.53 -16.56 20.96
C SER A 340 2.29 -17.89 21.12
N VAL A 341 2.70 -18.51 20.01
CA VAL A 341 3.49 -19.76 20.02
C VAL A 341 4.88 -19.52 20.60
N ALA A 342 5.52 -18.40 20.23
CA ALA A 342 6.81 -18.01 20.79
C ALA A 342 6.73 -17.77 22.30
N LEU A 343 5.65 -17.16 22.80
CA LEU A 343 5.45 -16.96 24.23
C LEU A 343 5.32 -18.29 24.98
N ASN A 344 4.61 -19.28 24.43
CA ASN A 344 4.55 -20.62 25.00
C ASN A 344 5.94 -21.25 25.12
N ALA A 345 6.75 -21.14 24.05
CA ALA A 345 8.12 -21.65 24.06
C ALA A 345 9.00 -20.97 25.12
N ILE A 346 8.78 -19.69 25.44
CA ILE A 346 9.51 -18.95 26.50
C ILE A 346 9.08 -19.42 27.90
N LEU A 347 7.81 -19.76 28.09
CA LEU A 347 7.29 -20.24 29.38
C LEU A 347 7.82 -21.64 29.72
N ASP A 348 7.98 -22.52 28.72
CA ASP A 348 8.42 -23.92 28.92
C ASP A 348 9.95 -24.07 29.03
N VAL A 349 10.69 -22.96 29.02
CA VAL A 349 12.16 -22.96 29.02
C VAL A 349 12.76 -23.69 30.23
N ASP A 350 12.16 -23.58 31.42
CA ASP A 350 12.70 -24.26 32.61
C ASP A 350 12.51 -25.78 32.57
N GLU A 351 11.45 -26.26 31.91
CA GLU A 351 11.22 -27.68 31.66
C GLU A 351 12.23 -28.23 30.64
N PHE A 352 12.46 -27.51 29.54
CA PHE A 352 13.47 -27.90 28.55
C PHE A 352 14.89 -27.92 29.11
N LEU A 353 15.25 -26.93 29.95
CA LEU A 353 16.52 -26.95 30.67
C LEU A 353 16.61 -28.15 31.61
N PHE A 354 15.52 -28.47 32.30
CA PHE A 354 15.49 -29.58 33.25
C PHE A 354 15.68 -30.92 32.54
N GLU A 355 14.89 -31.20 31.51
CA GLU A 355 14.92 -32.46 30.77
C GLU A 355 16.22 -32.63 29.99
N GLY A 356 16.67 -31.57 29.31
CA GLY A 356 17.82 -31.62 28.41
C GLY A 356 19.18 -31.54 29.10
N MET A 357 19.27 -30.83 30.23
CA MET A 357 20.56 -30.51 30.84
C MET A 357 20.77 -31.06 32.25
N THR A 358 19.74 -31.49 32.98
CA THR A 358 19.94 -32.00 34.35
C THR A 358 20.63 -33.37 34.36
N PRO A 359 21.61 -33.64 35.24
CA PRO A 359 22.21 -34.97 35.37
C PRO A 359 21.14 -36.05 35.65
N ILE A 360 21.24 -37.19 34.96
CA ILE A 360 20.30 -38.33 35.06
C ILE A 360 20.04 -38.75 36.52
N LYS A 361 21.06 -38.68 37.38
CA LYS A 361 20.91 -39.02 38.81
C LYS A 361 20.00 -38.05 39.57
N ILE A 362 20.05 -36.76 39.24
CA ILE A 362 19.21 -35.73 39.85
C ILE A 362 17.79 -35.83 39.29
N GLN A 363 17.63 -36.11 37.98
CA GLN A 363 16.32 -36.41 37.39
C GLN A 363 15.68 -37.62 38.05
N HIS A 364 16.43 -38.72 38.23
CA HIS A 364 15.94 -39.90 38.96
C HIS A 364 15.63 -39.60 40.42
N ALA A 365 16.45 -38.81 41.11
CA ALA A 365 16.20 -38.42 42.49
C ALA A 365 14.87 -37.66 42.62
N ILE A 366 14.60 -36.70 41.73
CA ILE A 366 13.33 -35.93 41.70
C ILE A 366 12.15 -36.84 41.35
N ARG A 367 12.29 -37.70 40.32
CA ARG A 367 11.26 -38.67 39.92
C ARG A 367 10.96 -39.73 40.99
N SER A 368 11.95 -40.05 41.83
CA SER A 368 11.82 -41.04 42.89
C SER A 368 11.16 -40.52 44.17
N VAL A 369 11.01 -39.20 44.33
CA VAL A 369 10.36 -38.62 45.52
C VAL A 369 8.89 -39.04 45.54
N GLU A 370 8.47 -39.71 46.62
CA GLU A 370 7.08 -40.14 46.78
C GLU A 370 6.16 -38.91 46.91
N PRO A 371 4.98 -38.91 46.24
CA PRO A 371 4.07 -37.77 46.29
C PRO A 371 3.62 -37.44 47.72
N ILE A 372 3.59 -36.15 48.04
CA ILE A 372 3.10 -35.67 49.33
C ILE A 372 1.59 -35.85 49.39
N SER A 373 1.10 -36.55 50.41
CA SER A 373 -0.34 -36.70 50.66
C SER A 373 -0.90 -35.44 51.32
N VAL A 374 -1.83 -34.76 50.65
CA VAL A 374 -2.49 -33.56 51.16
C VAL A 374 -3.97 -33.87 51.38
N SER A 375 -4.46 -33.70 52.62
CA SER A 375 -5.91 -33.73 52.90
C SER A 375 -6.58 -32.48 52.33
N TYR A 376 -7.52 -32.66 51.40
CA TYR A 376 -8.28 -31.58 50.79
C TYR A 376 -9.67 -31.46 51.42
N SER A 377 -10.00 -30.29 51.96
CA SER A 377 -11.38 -29.98 52.33
C SER A 377 -12.18 -29.59 51.08
N HIS A 378 -13.35 -30.21 50.88
CA HIS A 378 -14.24 -29.97 49.73
C HIS A 378 -14.60 -28.48 49.55
N ARG A 379 -14.92 -27.76 50.64
CA ARG A 379 -15.21 -26.31 50.60
C ARG A 379 -14.00 -25.47 50.17
N ARG A 380 -12.79 -25.91 50.55
CA ARG A 380 -11.54 -25.21 50.22
C ARG A 380 -11.18 -25.39 48.75
N SER A 381 -11.35 -26.59 48.22
CA SER A 381 -11.15 -26.88 46.79
C SER A 381 -12.09 -26.05 45.91
N GLN A 382 -13.38 -25.97 46.26
CA GLN A 382 -14.34 -25.16 45.52
C GLN A 382 -14.04 -23.65 45.55
N MET A 383 -13.66 -23.12 46.72
CA MET A 383 -13.25 -21.71 46.85
C MET A 383 -12.00 -21.42 46.01
N GLU A 384 -11.05 -22.36 45.98
CA GLU A 384 -9.85 -22.25 45.17
C GLU A 384 -10.18 -22.23 43.67
N SER A 385 -10.97 -23.17 43.16
CA SER A 385 -11.40 -23.17 41.76
C SER A 385 -12.19 -21.91 41.40
N PHE A 386 -13.05 -21.41 42.29
CA PHE A 386 -13.78 -20.17 42.09
C PHE A 386 -12.87 -18.94 42.01
N LEU A 387 -11.87 -18.85 42.90
CA LEU A 387 -10.89 -17.77 42.87
C LEU A 387 -10.03 -17.81 41.60
N HIS A 388 -9.65 -19.00 41.12
CA HIS A 388 -8.96 -19.15 39.83
C HIS A 388 -9.83 -18.65 38.68
N PHE A 389 -11.08 -19.11 38.61
CA PHE A 389 -12.03 -18.66 37.59
C PHE A 389 -12.20 -17.14 37.60
N LEU A 390 -12.38 -16.55 38.79
CA LEU A 390 -12.52 -15.10 38.94
C LEU A 390 -11.25 -14.34 38.53
N ALA A 391 -10.07 -14.84 38.88
CA ALA A 391 -8.79 -14.22 38.51
C ALA A 391 -8.55 -14.26 36.99
N VAL A 392 -8.86 -15.38 36.34
CA VAL A 392 -8.79 -15.52 34.88
C VAL A 392 -9.78 -14.59 34.21
N LEU A 393 -11.05 -14.60 34.64
CA LEU A 393 -12.07 -13.70 34.11
C LEU A 393 -11.69 -12.23 34.29
N ALA A 394 -11.17 -11.85 35.46
CA ALA A 394 -10.72 -10.50 35.73
C ALA A 394 -9.53 -10.10 34.84
N THR A 395 -8.57 -11.00 34.61
CA THR A 395 -7.40 -10.72 33.77
C THR A 395 -7.79 -10.57 32.30
N VAL A 396 -8.63 -11.47 31.78
CA VAL A 396 -9.20 -11.39 30.43
C VAL A 396 -10.03 -10.11 30.26
N LEU A 397 -10.90 -9.80 31.20
CA LEU A 397 -11.73 -8.61 31.13
C LEU A 397 -10.88 -7.33 31.22
N ALA A 398 -9.85 -7.32 32.07
CA ALA A 398 -8.93 -6.20 32.19
C ALA A 398 -8.11 -5.98 30.92
N SER A 399 -7.53 -7.03 30.32
CA SER A 399 -6.79 -6.90 29.06
C SER A 399 -7.70 -6.44 27.93
N TYR A 400 -8.93 -6.95 27.87
CA TYR A 400 -9.93 -6.50 26.91
C TYR A 400 -10.27 -5.00 27.07
N LEU A 401 -10.67 -4.58 28.28
CA LEU A 401 -11.14 -3.20 28.53
C LEU A 401 -10.02 -2.16 28.51
N PHE A 402 -8.84 -2.48 29.04
CA PHE A 402 -7.75 -1.51 29.22
C PHE A 402 -6.72 -1.52 28.10
N LEU A 403 -6.65 -2.57 27.26
CA LEU A 403 -5.68 -2.65 26.16
C LEU A 403 -6.36 -2.76 24.80
N LEU A 404 -7.27 -3.73 24.62
CA LEU A 404 -7.85 -3.99 23.30
C LEU A 404 -8.85 -2.90 22.87
N VAL A 405 -9.80 -2.52 23.74
CA VAL A 405 -10.76 -1.46 23.44
C VAL A 405 -10.08 -0.13 23.05
N PRO A 406 -9.15 0.42 23.86
CA PRO A 406 -8.48 1.67 23.48
C PRO A 406 -7.64 1.53 22.21
N LEU A 407 -7.01 0.37 21.96
CA LEU A 407 -6.30 0.13 20.70
C LEU A 407 -7.25 0.22 19.49
N CYS A 408 -8.42 -0.45 19.56
CA CYS A 408 -9.42 -0.39 18.49
C CYS A 408 -9.90 1.05 18.24
N GLU A 409 -10.11 1.83 19.30
CA GLU A 409 -10.48 3.25 19.18
C GLU A 409 -9.37 4.08 18.52
N THR A 410 -8.10 3.87 18.89
CA THR A 410 -6.97 4.54 18.25
C THR A 410 -6.82 4.13 16.79
N MET A 411 -6.92 2.83 16.45
CA MET A 411 -6.91 2.33 15.06
C MET A 411 -8.00 2.98 14.21
N MET A 412 -9.22 3.09 14.75
CA MET A 412 -10.31 3.80 14.10
C MET A 412 -10.02 5.28 13.90
N THR A 413 -9.43 5.92 14.89
CA THR A 413 -9.05 7.34 14.82
C THR A 413 -7.97 7.56 13.76
N VAL A 414 -6.96 6.69 13.69
CA VAL A 414 -5.93 6.71 12.63
C VAL A 414 -6.56 6.53 11.25
N LYS A 415 -7.44 5.54 11.07
CA LYS A 415 -8.16 5.34 9.79
C LYS A 415 -8.95 6.59 9.41
N ARG A 416 -9.61 7.25 10.36
CA ARG A 416 -10.35 8.49 10.09
C ARG A 416 -9.41 9.62 9.66
N GLU A 417 -8.29 9.81 10.34
CA GLU A 417 -7.31 10.84 9.93
C GLU A 417 -6.74 10.57 8.53
N LEU A 418 -6.57 9.30 8.14
CA LEU A 418 -6.08 8.94 6.81
C LEU A 418 -7.15 9.07 5.71
N CYS A 419 -8.37 8.59 5.98
CA CYS A 419 -9.34 8.25 4.92
C CYS A 419 -10.72 8.90 5.07
N ASP A 420 -10.99 9.61 6.16
CA ASP A 420 -12.24 10.35 6.32
C ASP A 420 -12.18 11.69 5.55
N GLY A 421 -13.35 12.29 5.37
CA GLY A 421 -13.53 13.56 4.68
C GLY A 421 -13.30 13.48 3.17
N GLN A 422 -13.02 14.64 2.56
CA GLN A 422 -12.85 14.74 1.12
C GLN A 422 -11.46 14.21 0.72
N LYS A 423 -11.46 13.23 -0.17
CA LYS A 423 -10.24 12.57 -0.67
C LYS A 423 -9.86 13.04 -2.08
N ASP A 424 -10.87 13.42 -2.86
CA ASP A 424 -10.72 13.67 -4.29
C ASP A 424 -10.31 15.11 -4.61
N PHE A 425 -9.16 15.53 -4.08
CA PHE A 425 -8.50 16.77 -4.48
C PHE A 425 -6.99 16.73 -4.27
N VAL A 426 -6.28 17.59 -4.98
CA VAL A 426 -4.86 17.89 -4.77
C VAL A 426 -4.63 19.39 -4.67
N VAL A 427 -3.51 19.78 -4.06
CA VAL A 427 -3.09 21.15 -3.83
C VAL A 427 -1.65 21.31 -4.31
N ALA A 428 -1.38 22.41 -5.00
CA ALA A 428 -0.06 22.84 -5.42
C ALA A 428 0.20 24.24 -4.89
N TYR A 429 1.37 24.49 -4.32
CA TYR A 429 1.80 25.84 -3.97
C TYR A 429 2.76 26.37 -5.03
N ASN A 430 2.35 27.41 -5.75
CA ASN A 430 3.24 28.07 -6.70
C ASN A 430 4.10 29.08 -5.93
N THR A 431 5.40 28.81 -5.85
CA THR A 431 6.36 29.60 -5.06
C THR A 431 6.61 31.00 -5.60
N GLU A 432 6.46 31.20 -6.92
CA GLU A 432 6.66 32.50 -7.57
C GLU A 432 5.48 33.44 -7.34
N THR A 433 4.26 32.92 -7.53
CA THR A 433 3.02 33.70 -7.34
C THR A 433 2.58 33.75 -5.88
N GLN A 434 3.13 32.87 -5.03
CA GLN A 434 2.74 32.68 -3.64
C GLN A 434 1.26 32.30 -3.45
N VAL A 435 0.68 31.62 -4.43
CA VAL A 435 -0.72 31.18 -4.43
C VAL A 435 -0.79 29.66 -4.36
N SER A 436 -1.68 29.15 -3.50
CA SER A 436 -2.06 27.75 -3.47
C SER A 436 -3.22 27.51 -4.44
N TRP A 437 -3.04 26.56 -5.34
CA TRP A 437 -4.04 26.10 -6.30
C TRP A 437 -4.56 24.73 -5.88
N GLY A 438 -5.88 24.56 -5.91
CA GLY A 438 -6.52 23.26 -5.65
C GLY A 438 -7.19 22.73 -6.90
N LEU A 439 -7.03 21.43 -7.17
CA LEU A 439 -7.70 20.71 -8.25
C LEU A 439 -8.54 19.60 -7.64
N ARG A 440 -9.83 19.49 -8.01
CA ARG A 440 -10.63 18.31 -7.68
C ARG A 440 -10.19 17.17 -8.59
N THR A 441 -9.91 16.02 -8.01
CA THR A 441 -9.51 14.82 -8.75
C THR A 441 -10.73 13.99 -9.08
N GLU A 442 -10.58 13.09 -10.05
CA GLU A 442 -11.63 12.13 -10.35
C GLU A 442 -11.77 11.12 -9.21
N ASP A 443 -13.00 10.62 -9.03
CA ASP A 443 -13.27 9.57 -8.06
C ASP A 443 -12.66 8.25 -8.53
N ILE A 444 -11.94 7.57 -7.64
CA ILE A 444 -11.19 6.36 -7.98
C ILE A 444 -12.10 5.21 -8.46
N ALA A 445 -13.35 5.13 -7.98
CA ALA A 445 -14.29 4.12 -8.46
C ALA A 445 -14.76 4.43 -9.89
N THR A 446 -14.95 5.70 -10.20
CA THR A 446 -15.30 6.19 -11.53
C THR A 446 -14.16 5.94 -12.52
N VAL A 447 -12.93 6.28 -12.15
CA VAL A 447 -11.72 6.01 -12.96
C VAL A 447 -11.56 4.51 -13.22
N ARG A 448 -11.72 3.66 -12.20
CA ARG A 448 -11.64 2.20 -12.35
C ARG A 448 -12.71 1.65 -13.30
N ALA A 449 -13.91 2.24 -13.31
CA ALA A 449 -15.01 1.84 -14.18
C ALA A 449 -14.87 2.36 -15.63
N ALA A 450 -14.27 3.54 -15.81
CA ALA A 450 -14.09 4.22 -17.09
C ALA A 450 -12.67 4.08 -17.67
N TYR A 451 -11.86 3.18 -17.12
CA TYR A 451 -10.42 3.13 -17.38
C TYR A 451 -10.11 2.85 -18.86
N GLU A 452 -9.90 3.93 -19.61
CA GLU A 452 -9.25 3.91 -20.91
C GLU A 452 -7.75 4.02 -20.68
N LEU A 453 -7.00 3.05 -21.20
CA LEU A 453 -5.53 3.04 -21.09
C LEU A 453 -4.97 4.38 -21.61
N SER A 454 -4.14 5.04 -20.82
CA SER A 454 -3.38 6.22 -21.25
C SER A 454 -2.53 5.89 -22.49
N PRO A 455 -2.09 6.90 -23.27
CA PRO A 455 -1.21 6.66 -24.42
C PRO A 455 0.05 5.88 -24.03
N VAL A 456 0.61 6.14 -22.85
CA VAL A 456 1.77 5.43 -22.30
C VAL A 456 1.42 3.98 -21.97
N GLU A 457 0.32 3.73 -21.26
CA GLU A 457 -0.09 2.35 -20.90
C GLU A 457 -0.42 1.53 -22.15
N ARG A 458 -1.07 2.12 -23.16
CA ARG A 458 -1.27 1.47 -24.47
C ARG A 458 0.05 1.13 -25.13
N ALA A 459 1.00 2.06 -25.13
CA ALA A 459 2.30 1.86 -25.73
C ALA A 459 3.10 0.75 -25.01
N VAL A 460 3.06 0.72 -23.68
CA VAL A 460 3.67 -0.33 -22.85
C VAL A 460 2.98 -1.68 -23.07
N MET A 461 1.65 -1.72 -23.11
CA MET A 461 0.90 -2.96 -23.34
C MET A 461 1.15 -3.53 -24.73
N ALA A 462 1.18 -2.67 -25.75
CA ALA A 462 1.54 -3.06 -27.11
C ALA A 462 2.95 -3.66 -27.15
N TYR A 463 3.91 -3.02 -26.49
CA TYR A 463 5.29 -3.51 -26.42
C TYR A 463 5.42 -4.82 -25.62
N LYS A 464 4.79 -4.92 -24.45
CA LYS A 464 4.80 -6.11 -23.59
C LYS A 464 4.26 -7.35 -24.31
N GLY A 465 3.28 -7.18 -25.19
CA GLY A 465 2.69 -8.27 -25.98
C GLY A 465 3.52 -8.71 -27.19
N THR A 466 4.60 -8.01 -27.54
CA THR A 466 5.41 -8.35 -28.73
C THR A 466 6.47 -9.41 -28.43
N PRO A 467 6.52 -10.53 -29.19
CA PRO A 467 7.63 -11.47 -29.15
C PRO A 467 8.92 -10.79 -29.58
N SER A 468 10.04 -11.11 -28.94
CA SER A 468 11.38 -10.55 -29.24
C SER A 468 11.82 -10.74 -30.69
N SER A 469 11.26 -11.72 -31.41
CA SER A 469 11.52 -11.96 -32.84
C SER A 469 10.82 -11.01 -33.81
N LEU A 470 9.82 -10.23 -33.36
CA LEU A 470 9.02 -9.31 -34.19
C LEU A 470 9.24 -7.83 -33.81
N GLN A 471 10.30 -7.57 -33.04
CA GLN A 471 10.58 -6.26 -32.45
C GLN A 471 11.00 -5.20 -33.50
N GLU A 472 11.38 -5.59 -34.72
CA GLU A 472 11.76 -4.65 -35.79
C GLU A 472 10.55 -4.09 -36.58
N ASP A 473 9.51 -4.89 -36.82
CA ASP A 473 8.41 -4.61 -37.76
C ASP A 473 7.10 -4.10 -37.13
N TRP A 474 7.01 -3.98 -35.81
CA TRP A 474 5.76 -3.55 -35.15
C TRP A 474 5.54 -2.04 -35.29
N ALA A 475 4.28 -1.65 -35.53
CA ALA A 475 3.86 -0.25 -35.59
C ALA A 475 4.05 0.42 -34.23
N ARG A 476 5.19 1.10 -34.05
CA ARG A 476 5.56 1.64 -32.74
C ARG A 476 4.79 2.93 -32.48
N THR A 477 4.14 3.02 -31.34
CA THR A 477 3.85 4.31 -30.70
C THR A 477 5.00 4.74 -29.79
N LEU A 478 6.02 3.89 -29.59
CA LEU A 478 7.22 4.22 -28.80
C LEU A 478 8.40 4.59 -29.70
N TYR A 479 9.02 5.73 -29.39
CA TYR A 479 10.35 6.08 -29.86
C TYR A 479 11.38 5.70 -28.79
N PHE A 480 12.31 4.82 -29.14
CA PHE A 480 13.47 4.52 -28.31
C PHE A 480 14.61 5.47 -28.70
N GLY A 481 14.71 6.57 -27.98
CA GLY A 481 15.81 7.53 -28.09
C GLY A 481 17.08 7.05 -27.36
N ASN A 482 18.12 7.87 -27.40
CA ASN A 482 19.31 7.67 -26.58
C ASN A 482 19.04 8.16 -25.15
N SER A 483 19.60 7.50 -24.12
CA SER A 483 19.55 7.97 -22.74
C SER A 483 19.97 9.43 -22.57
N ARG A 484 20.88 9.93 -23.43
CA ARG A 484 21.32 11.35 -23.41
C ARG A 484 20.30 12.34 -23.97
N THR A 485 19.42 11.91 -24.88
CA THR A 485 18.42 12.79 -25.51
C THR A 485 17.05 12.64 -24.86
N PHE A 486 16.77 11.53 -24.18
CA PHE A 486 15.45 11.24 -23.59
C PHE A 486 14.83 12.41 -22.82
N GLU A 487 15.55 13.02 -21.88
CA GLU A 487 15.04 14.17 -21.11
C GLU A 487 14.78 15.40 -21.99
N ALA A 488 15.63 15.63 -23.00
CA ALA A 488 15.44 16.71 -23.96
C ALA A 488 14.25 16.45 -24.90
N ASP A 489 14.06 15.20 -25.32
CA ASP A 489 12.98 14.74 -26.19
C ASP A 489 11.62 14.83 -25.45
N VAL A 490 11.59 14.50 -24.16
CA VAL A 490 10.39 14.62 -23.31
C VAL A 490 10.02 16.08 -23.02
N ALA A 491 11.02 16.95 -22.86
CA ALA A 491 10.80 18.38 -22.62
C ALA A 491 10.54 19.21 -23.89
N LEU A 492 10.57 18.58 -25.08
CA LEU A 492 10.47 19.28 -26.35
C LEU A 492 9.06 19.84 -26.57
N SER A 493 8.98 21.14 -26.89
CA SER A 493 7.69 21.77 -27.22
C SER A 493 7.22 21.36 -28.62
N ILE A 494 5.90 21.37 -28.86
CA ILE A 494 5.36 21.06 -30.19
C ILE A 494 5.87 22.03 -31.28
N ALA A 495 6.09 23.30 -30.93
CA ALA A 495 6.62 24.30 -31.85
C ALA A 495 8.07 23.99 -32.24
N SER A 496 8.88 23.56 -31.26
CA SER A 496 10.25 23.12 -31.48
C SER A 496 10.30 21.84 -32.32
N LEU A 497 9.48 20.84 -32.00
CA LEU A 497 9.35 19.62 -32.80
C LEU A 497 8.94 19.94 -34.25
N GLY A 498 7.98 20.84 -34.44
CA GLY A 498 7.55 21.28 -35.77
C GLY A 498 8.62 22.04 -36.56
N SER A 499 9.57 22.69 -35.87
CA SER A 499 10.72 23.36 -36.51
C SER A 499 11.83 22.41 -36.94
N GLU A 500 11.91 21.22 -36.33
CA GLU A 500 12.87 20.18 -36.71
C GLU A 500 12.43 19.41 -37.96
N LEU A 501 11.16 19.54 -38.37
CA LEU A 501 10.60 18.88 -39.54
C LEU A 501 10.75 19.76 -40.80
N PRO A 502 11.62 19.38 -41.77
CA PRO A 502 11.93 20.21 -42.93
C PRO A 502 10.85 20.14 -44.04
N PHE A 503 9.71 19.52 -43.78
CA PHE A 503 8.60 19.38 -44.72
C PHE A 503 7.26 19.25 -43.99
N CYS A 504 6.18 19.50 -44.71
CA CYS A 504 4.83 19.23 -44.20
C CYS A 504 4.57 17.72 -44.30
N MET A 505 4.43 17.06 -43.16
CA MET A 505 4.45 15.59 -43.07
C MET A 505 3.36 14.93 -43.92
N GLU A 506 2.15 15.50 -43.90
CA GLU A 506 1.03 14.95 -44.65
C GLU A 506 1.22 15.08 -46.17
N THR A 507 1.58 16.26 -46.67
CA THR A 507 1.66 16.55 -48.10
C THR A 507 2.82 15.83 -48.77
N VAL A 508 3.90 15.60 -48.02
CA VAL A 508 5.14 15.04 -48.55
C VAL A 508 5.27 13.53 -48.30
N VAL A 509 4.81 13.02 -47.16
CA VAL A 509 5.01 11.61 -46.76
C VAL A 509 3.71 10.81 -46.72
N LEU A 510 2.66 11.30 -46.03
CA LEU A 510 1.47 10.47 -45.77
C LEU A 510 0.53 10.35 -46.98
N LEU A 511 0.37 11.39 -47.78
CA LEU A 511 -0.46 11.33 -48.98
C LEU A 511 0.19 10.50 -50.08
N GLU A 512 -0.62 9.72 -50.79
CA GLU A 512 -0.17 8.90 -51.93
C GLU A 512 0.49 9.73 -53.05
N THR A 513 0.14 11.01 -53.15
CA THR A 513 0.71 11.97 -54.11
C THR A 513 2.01 12.61 -53.62
N GLY A 514 2.43 12.34 -52.39
CA GLY A 514 3.60 12.92 -51.75
C GLY A 514 4.91 12.43 -52.37
N GLN A 515 5.92 13.31 -52.43
CA GLN A 515 7.21 12.99 -53.04
C GLN A 515 8.00 11.92 -52.30
N LEU A 516 7.77 11.78 -50.99
CA LEU A 516 8.44 10.84 -50.09
C LEU A 516 7.45 9.79 -49.56
N HIS A 517 6.33 9.60 -50.24
CA HIS A 517 5.39 8.53 -49.90
C HIS A 517 6.07 7.17 -50.06
N GLN A 518 5.90 6.29 -49.05
CA GLN A 518 6.57 4.98 -48.96
C GLN A 518 8.11 5.07 -48.87
N ASP A 519 8.68 6.21 -48.50
CA ASP A 519 10.09 6.29 -48.17
C ASP A 519 10.38 5.38 -46.95
N PRO A 520 11.34 4.45 -47.02
CA PRO A 520 11.56 3.44 -45.98
C PRO A 520 12.09 4.04 -44.67
N ALA A 521 12.65 5.25 -44.69
CA ALA A 521 13.13 5.92 -43.49
C ALA A 521 12.05 6.84 -42.88
N LEU A 522 11.28 7.53 -43.71
CA LEU A 522 10.33 8.55 -43.26
C LEU A 522 8.91 8.02 -43.02
N GLN A 523 8.45 7.04 -43.79
CA GLN A 523 7.10 6.49 -43.63
C GLN A 523 6.86 5.93 -42.21
N PRO A 524 7.77 5.11 -41.62
CA PRO A 524 7.56 4.60 -40.26
C PRO A 524 7.52 5.71 -39.20
N ILE A 525 8.25 6.81 -39.44
CA ILE A 525 8.26 7.96 -38.54
C ILE A 525 6.92 8.69 -38.60
N ALA A 526 6.42 8.96 -39.82
CA ALA A 526 5.13 9.62 -40.01
C ALA A 526 3.97 8.78 -39.46
N ASP A 527 3.98 7.46 -39.70
CA ASP A 527 2.98 6.53 -39.19
C ASP A 527 2.99 6.49 -37.64
N ASN A 528 4.17 6.57 -37.03
CA ASN A 528 4.33 6.58 -35.57
C ASN A 528 3.77 7.88 -34.96
N PHE A 529 4.08 9.04 -35.53
CA PHE A 529 3.47 10.30 -35.10
C PHE A 529 1.94 10.28 -35.25
N LEU A 530 1.44 9.74 -36.36
CA LEU A 530 0.00 9.62 -36.60
C LEU A 530 -0.67 8.71 -35.56
N ARG A 531 -0.08 7.55 -35.26
CA ARG A 531 -0.61 6.62 -34.25
C ARG A 531 -0.53 7.20 -32.84
N ASN A 532 0.50 7.97 -32.51
CA ASN A 532 0.56 8.70 -31.24
C ASN A 532 -0.52 9.76 -31.14
N ALA A 533 -0.74 10.55 -32.19
CA ALA A 533 -1.83 11.52 -32.24
C ALA A 533 -3.20 10.84 -32.11
N ALA A 534 -3.41 9.75 -32.84
CA ALA A 534 -4.63 8.95 -32.80
C ALA A 534 -4.89 8.36 -31.41
N SER A 535 -3.86 7.80 -30.78
CA SER A 535 -3.95 7.23 -29.43
C SER A 535 -4.27 8.30 -28.39
N ALA A 536 -3.59 9.46 -28.45
CA ALA A 536 -3.82 10.59 -27.56
C ALA A 536 -5.25 11.14 -27.64
N LEU A 537 -5.88 11.09 -28.82
CA LEU A 537 -7.24 11.56 -29.06
C LEU A 537 -8.31 10.46 -28.95
N GLY A 538 -7.99 9.32 -28.34
CA GLY A 538 -8.97 8.25 -28.09
C GLY A 538 -9.36 7.40 -29.30
N ARG A 539 -8.64 7.48 -30.42
CA ARG A 539 -8.88 6.67 -31.64
C ARG A 539 -7.66 5.81 -32.02
N PRO A 540 -7.22 4.86 -31.19
CA PRO A 540 -5.97 4.11 -31.40
C PRO A 540 -5.95 3.24 -32.66
N THR A 541 -7.10 2.95 -33.25
CA THR A 541 -7.23 2.19 -34.50
C THR A 541 -7.08 3.03 -35.75
N ALA A 542 -7.08 4.37 -35.63
CA ALA A 542 -7.02 5.24 -36.80
C ALA A 542 -5.64 5.18 -37.45
N THR A 543 -5.64 5.05 -38.78
CA THR A 543 -4.41 4.90 -39.58
C THR A 543 -4.21 5.97 -40.64
N THR A 544 -5.20 6.84 -40.83
CA THR A 544 -5.15 7.90 -41.83
C THR A 544 -5.56 9.24 -41.22
N CYS A 545 -5.05 10.34 -41.78
CA CYS A 545 -5.42 11.68 -41.35
C CYS A 545 -6.94 11.94 -41.51
N ALA A 546 -7.56 11.37 -42.54
CA ALA A 546 -8.98 11.54 -42.81
C ALA A 546 -9.89 11.00 -41.69
N GLU A 547 -9.51 9.91 -41.02
CA GLU A 547 -10.25 9.32 -39.89
C GLU A 547 -10.20 10.18 -38.61
N LEU A 548 -9.30 11.17 -38.57
CA LEU A 548 -9.07 12.06 -37.44
C LEU A 548 -9.46 13.52 -37.74
N ALA A 549 -9.99 13.79 -38.93
CA ALA A 549 -10.24 15.16 -39.41
C ALA A 549 -11.19 15.96 -38.49
N ASP A 550 -12.18 15.29 -37.91
CA ASP A 550 -13.15 15.85 -36.97
C ASP A 550 -12.53 16.24 -35.61
N LEU A 551 -11.33 15.74 -35.31
CA LEU A 551 -10.63 16.02 -34.05
C LEU A 551 -9.60 17.15 -34.18
N CYS A 552 -9.35 17.66 -35.39
CA CYS A 552 -8.38 18.71 -35.65
C CYS A 552 -8.66 20.02 -34.88
N GLY A 553 -9.91 20.25 -34.46
CA GLY A 553 -10.29 21.43 -33.71
C GLY A 553 -10.05 21.37 -32.21
N LEU A 554 -9.79 20.19 -31.65
CA LEU A 554 -9.57 20.06 -30.22
C LEU A 554 -8.28 20.79 -29.79
N PRO A 555 -8.27 21.49 -28.64
CA PRO A 555 -7.07 22.14 -28.12
C PRO A 555 -5.87 21.18 -28.01
N ASP A 556 -6.12 19.92 -27.64
CA ASP A 556 -5.10 18.88 -27.44
C ASP A 556 -4.64 18.19 -28.74
N ALA A 557 -5.27 18.47 -29.88
CA ALA A 557 -4.91 17.88 -31.18
C ALA A 557 -3.65 18.48 -31.83
N ARG A 558 -2.67 18.94 -31.04
CA ARG A 558 -1.46 19.62 -31.54
C ARG A 558 -0.57 18.68 -32.36
N LEU A 559 -0.34 17.45 -31.88
CA LEU A 559 0.43 16.45 -32.63
C LEU A 559 -0.30 16.01 -33.90
N LEU A 560 -1.63 15.97 -33.86
CA LEU A 560 -2.44 15.72 -35.05
C LEU A 560 -2.24 16.83 -36.08
N ARG A 561 -2.29 18.10 -35.69
CA ARG A 561 -2.03 19.24 -36.60
C ARG A 561 -0.60 19.26 -37.17
N LEU A 562 0.37 18.78 -36.41
CA LEU A 562 1.76 18.61 -36.86
C LEU A 562 1.91 17.52 -37.91
N THR A 563 1.22 16.41 -37.72
CA THR A 563 1.30 15.22 -38.58
C THR A 563 0.40 15.36 -39.81
N CYS A 564 -0.83 15.81 -39.60
CA CYS A 564 -1.92 15.95 -40.56
C CYS A 564 -2.19 17.43 -40.89
N GLY A 565 -1.13 18.14 -41.29
CA GLY A 565 -1.18 19.57 -41.55
C GLY A 565 -2.13 19.98 -42.69
N GLN A 566 -2.32 19.16 -43.72
CA GLN A 566 -3.28 19.46 -44.79
C GLN A 566 -4.72 19.17 -44.38
N THR A 567 -4.99 18.00 -43.80
CA THR A 567 -6.32 17.60 -43.32
C THR A 567 -6.81 18.57 -42.25
N CYS A 568 -5.94 18.99 -41.32
CA CYS A 568 -6.28 20.01 -40.32
C CYS A 568 -6.23 21.45 -40.87
N GLY A 569 -5.90 21.66 -42.14
CA GLY A 569 -5.94 22.97 -42.80
C GLY A 569 -4.79 23.93 -42.49
N CYS A 570 -3.67 23.48 -41.94
CA CYS A 570 -2.45 24.28 -41.81
C CYS A 570 -1.89 24.75 -43.16
N THR A 571 -2.11 23.98 -44.24
CA THR A 571 -1.61 24.29 -45.60
C THR A 571 -2.58 25.13 -46.43
N ASP A 572 -3.75 25.50 -45.89
CA ASP A 572 -4.74 26.30 -46.58
C ASP A 572 -5.02 27.59 -45.79
N PRO A 573 -4.66 28.76 -46.34
CA PRO A 573 -4.82 30.04 -45.66
C PRO A 573 -6.27 30.50 -45.44
N ALA A 574 -7.26 29.91 -46.14
CA ALA A 574 -8.68 30.21 -46.00
C ALA A 574 -9.50 29.07 -45.38
N SER A 575 -8.92 27.87 -45.24
CA SER A 575 -9.65 26.69 -44.79
C SER A 575 -10.38 26.87 -43.45
N SER A 576 -11.67 26.49 -43.40
CA SER A 576 -12.19 25.45 -42.47
C SER A 576 -11.89 24.12 -43.11
N ALA A 577 -11.37 23.14 -42.40
CA ALA A 577 -11.14 21.83 -43.00
C ALA A 577 -12.49 21.25 -43.51
N TRP A 578 -12.64 21.11 -44.82
CA TRP A 578 -13.91 20.76 -45.47
C TRP A 578 -14.32 19.30 -45.24
N HIS A 579 -14.85 18.96 -44.05
CA HIS A 579 -15.99 18.05 -43.81
C HIS A 579 -16.30 18.07 -42.31
N LEU A 580 -17.44 18.66 -41.95
CA LEU A 580 -18.12 18.63 -40.63
C LEU A 580 -17.19 18.72 -39.39
N ASP A 581 -17.07 19.93 -38.82
CA ASP A 581 -16.54 20.26 -37.48
C ASP A 581 -15.02 20.52 -37.29
N GLY A 582 -14.26 20.85 -38.34
CA GLY A 582 -12.82 21.15 -38.21
C GLY A 582 -12.43 22.64 -38.07
N SER A 583 -11.98 23.05 -36.87
CA SER A 583 -11.53 24.40 -36.50
C SER A 583 -10.52 25.10 -37.39
N CYS A 584 -10.65 26.42 -37.43
CA CYS A 584 -9.63 27.34 -37.94
C CYS A 584 -8.76 27.96 -36.86
N VAL A 585 -9.12 27.85 -35.57
CA VAL A 585 -8.53 28.70 -34.54
C VAL A 585 -7.07 28.31 -34.30
N HIS A 586 -6.77 27.02 -34.18
CA HIS A 586 -5.44 26.53 -33.77
C HIS A 586 -4.38 26.43 -34.90
N LYS A 587 -4.44 27.28 -35.92
CA LYS A 587 -3.57 27.19 -37.12
C LYS A 587 -2.28 28.00 -37.02
N VAL A 588 -1.52 27.78 -35.95
CA VAL A 588 -0.25 28.45 -35.66
C VAL A 588 0.82 27.44 -35.24
N GLN A 589 2.09 27.84 -35.29
CA GLN A 589 3.22 26.95 -34.96
C GLN A 589 3.15 26.43 -33.52
N ALA A 590 2.76 27.28 -32.57
CA ALA A 590 2.58 26.90 -31.17
C ALA A 590 1.50 25.82 -30.95
N GLN A 591 0.57 25.68 -31.89
CA GLN A 591 -0.55 24.75 -31.80
C GLN A 591 -0.39 23.54 -32.71
N GLY A 592 0.78 23.37 -33.34
CA GLY A 592 1.15 22.16 -34.07
C GLY A 592 1.35 22.35 -35.57
N CYS A 593 0.94 23.46 -36.20
CA CYS A 593 1.21 23.63 -37.64
C CYS A 593 2.70 23.86 -37.90
N THR A 594 3.37 22.97 -38.64
CA THR A 594 4.81 23.15 -38.94
C THR A 594 5.06 24.40 -39.79
N GLU A 595 6.27 24.98 -39.65
CA GLU A 595 6.67 26.15 -40.43
C GLU A 595 6.55 25.90 -41.94
N THR A 596 6.85 24.68 -42.37
CA THR A 596 6.74 24.24 -43.77
C THR A 596 5.31 24.10 -44.26
N CYS A 597 4.39 23.55 -43.46
CA CYS A 597 2.96 23.56 -43.82
C CYS A 597 2.41 25.00 -43.92
N LEU A 598 2.83 25.89 -43.02
CA LEU A 598 2.43 27.30 -43.04
C LEU A 598 3.01 28.05 -44.25
N ALA A 599 4.24 27.72 -44.66
CA ALA A 599 4.85 28.26 -45.89
C ALA A 599 4.08 27.83 -47.14
N GLU A 600 3.60 26.57 -47.21
CA GLU A 600 2.70 26.15 -48.30
C GLU A 600 1.41 26.98 -48.33
N ALA A 601 0.84 27.29 -47.15
CA ALA A 601 -0.33 28.15 -47.07
C ALA A 601 -0.03 29.59 -47.52
N GLU A 602 1.16 30.12 -47.22
CA GLU A 602 1.60 31.44 -47.69
C GLU A 602 1.75 31.49 -49.21
N VAL A 603 2.22 30.40 -49.83
CA VAL A 603 2.25 30.30 -51.30
C VAL A 603 0.83 30.31 -51.87
N LYS A 604 -0.12 29.60 -51.28
CA LYS A 604 -1.54 29.63 -51.70
C LYS A 604 -2.21 30.98 -51.42
N LEU A 605 -1.77 31.70 -50.39
CA LEU A 605 -2.30 33.03 -50.06
C LEU A 605 -2.09 34.02 -51.22
N GLN A 606 -1.07 33.80 -52.05
CA GLN A 606 -0.78 34.63 -53.22
C GLN A 606 -1.85 34.52 -54.32
N THR A 607 -2.62 33.44 -54.36
CA THR A 607 -3.65 33.22 -55.39
C THR A 607 -5.07 33.54 -54.94
N ILE A 608 -5.27 33.87 -53.65
CA ILE A 608 -6.57 34.22 -53.08
C ILE A 608 -7.02 35.60 -53.58
N SER A 609 -8.32 35.78 -53.84
CA SER A 609 -8.87 37.09 -54.23
C SER A 609 -8.71 38.11 -53.10
N CYS A 610 -8.47 39.37 -53.46
CA CYS A 610 -8.42 40.46 -52.49
C CYS A 610 -9.83 40.96 -52.12
N ASP A 611 -10.75 40.05 -51.81
CA ASP A 611 -12.11 40.37 -51.38
C ASP A 611 -12.38 39.70 -50.04
N ASP A 612 -13.20 40.33 -49.19
CA ASP A 612 -13.58 39.75 -47.91
C ASP A 612 -14.47 38.52 -48.13
N VAL A 613 -14.01 37.36 -47.65
CA VAL A 613 -14.64 36.06 -47.86
C VAL A 613 -15.46 35.69 -46.61
N ILE A 614 -16.73 36.11 -46.60
CA ILE A 614 -17.62 35.97 -45.43
C ILE A 614 -18.50 34.70 -45.51
N ASN A 615 -18.74 34.16 -46.71
CA ASN A 615 -19.69 33.06 -46.93
C ASN A 615 -19.05 31.67 -46.96
N GLU A 616 -17.82 31.52 -46.49
CA GLU A 616 -17.16 30.22 -46.45
C GLU A 616 -17.29 29.59 -45.06
N ALA A 617 -17.38 28.25 -45.04
CA ALA A 617 -17.44 27.46 -43.82
C ALA A 617 -16.27 27.77 -42.86
N GLY A 618 -15.13 28.25 -43.40
CA GLY A 618 -13.93 28.71 -42.69
C GLY A 618 -14.23 29.75 -41.63
N TYR A 619 -14.85 30.83 -42.09
CA TYR A 619 -15.15 31.97 -41.26
C TYR A 619 -16.11 31.60 -40.12
N HIS A 620 -17.17 30.84 -40.42
CA HIS A 620 -18.14 30.42 -39.40
C HIS A 620 -17.54 29.46 -38.37
N SER A 621 -16.79 28.44 -38.80
CA SER A 621 -16.14 27.48 -37.89
C SER A 621 -15.16 28.18 -36.93
N PHE A 622 -14.36 29.14 -37.43
CA PHE A 622 -13.47 29.93 -36.57
C PHE A 622 -14.22 30.54 -35.37
N TRP A 623 -15.35 31.20 -35.62
CA TRP A 623 -16.08 31.92 -34.57
C TRP A 623 -16.94 31.02 -33.69
N HIS A 624 -17.44 29.90 -34.21
CA HIS A 624 -18.13 28.90 -33.38
C HIS A 624 -17.18 28.28 -32.36
N GLU A 625 -15.91 28.10 -32.71
CA GLU A 625 -14.92 27.43 -31.87
C GLU A 625 -14.02 28.39 -31.10
N TYR A 626 -14.09 29.69 -31.39
CA TYR A 626 -13.29 30.73 -30.73
C TYR A 626 -13.47 30.69 -29.20
N GLN A 627 -14.69 30.45 -28.73
CA GLN A 627 -14.96 30.31 -27.29
C GLN A 627 -14.20 29.14 -26.68
N ASP A 628 -14.28 27.96 -27.30
CA ASP A 628 -13.63 26.74 -26.81
C ASP A 628 -12.11 26.85 -26.91
N ALA A 629 -11.58 27.51 -27.94
CA ALA A 629 -10.16 27.78 -28.06
C ALA A 629 -9.65 28.73 -26.97
N ILE A 630 -10.43 29.74 -26.56
CA ILE A 630 -10.09 30.64 -25.45
C ILE A 630 -10.15 29.90 -24.11
N ILE A 631 -11.14 29.03 -23.91
CA ILE A 631 -11.21 28.15 -22.74
C ILE A 631 -10.01 27.20 -22.71
N GLY A 632 -9.65 26.60 -23.85
CA GLY A 632 -8.47 25.73 -23.95
C GLY A 632 -7.16 26.45 -23.68
N PHE A 633 -7.03 27.73 -24.08
CA PHE A 633 -5.81 28.50 -23.90
C PHE A 633 -5.65 29.09 -22.49
N TYR A 634 -6.72 29.63 -21.90
CA TYR A 634 -6.69 30.28 -20.58
C TYR A 634 -7.18 29.39 -19.43
N GLY A 635 -7.70 28.20 -19.74
CA GLY A 635 -8.36 27.27 -18.81
C GLY A 635 -9.82 27.62 -18.53
N GLU A 636 -10.57 26.67 -17.95
CA GLU A 636 -11.99 26.84 -17.63
C GLU A 636 -12.29 28.04 -16.72
N GLY A 637 -11.31 28.51 -15.94
CA GLY A 637 -11.47 29.68 -15.07
C GLY A 637 -11.92 30.94 -15.82
N VAL A 638 -11.60 31.06 -17.11
CA VAL A 638 -12.00 32.20 -17.95
C VAL A 638 -13.53 32.33 -18.04
N THR A 639 -14.27 31.22 -17.97
CA THR A 639 -15.74 31.18 -18.04
C THR A 639 -16.44 31.94 -16.90
N ARG A 640 -15.74 32.08 -15.76
CA ARG A 640 -16.26 32.77 -14.56
C ARG A 640 -15.94 34.26 -14.55
N THR A 641 -15.16 34.74 -15.52
CA THR A 641 -14.76 36.15 -15.58
C THR A 641 -15.86 37.00 -16.21
N GLN A 642 -15.90 38.30 -15.88
CA GLN A 642 -16.82 39.25 -16.52
C GLN A 642 -16.56 39.40 -18.03
N PHE A 643 -15.37 39.03 -18.50
CA PHE A 643 -14.99 39.09 -19.92
C PHE A 643 -15.62 37.97 -20.75
N PHE A 644 -16.05 36.86 -20.14
CA PHE A 644 -16.59 35.73 -20.90
C PHE A 644 -17.87 36.09 -21.68
N GLY A 645 -18.74 36.93 -21.11
CA GLY A 645 -19.89 37.46 -21.85
C GLY A 645 -19.48 38.29 -23.07
N GLN A 646 -18.33 38.96 -23.02
CA GLN A 646 -17.79 39.73 -24.15
C GLN A 646 -17.15 38.82 -25.22
N ILE A 647 -16.61 37.65 -24.86
CA ILE A 647 -16.11 36.65 -25.81
C ILE A 647 -17.27 36.16 -26.69
N ASN A 648 -18.39 35.76 -26.08
CA ASN A 648 -19.56 35.32 -26.85
C ASN A 648 -20.13 36.47 -27.71
N TYR A 649 -20.25 37.67 -27.14
CA TYR A 649 -20.69 38.85 -27.90
C TYR A 649 -19.76 39.14 -29.10
N THR A 650 -18.45 38.95 -28.93
CA THR A 650 -17.48 39.12 -30.02
C THR A 650 -17.76 38.09 -31.12
N ALA A 651 -17.82 36.80 -30.79
CA ALA A 651 -18.13 35.75 -31.76
C ALA A 651 -19.45 36.00 -32.50
N GLU A 652 -20.53 36.35 -31.79
CA GLU A 652 -21.83 36.69 -32.38
C GLU A 652 -21.76 37.93 -33.30
N THR A 653 -20.97 38.95 -32.92
CA THR A 653 -20.78 40.16 -33.73
C THR A 653 -20.07 39.82 -35.04
N PHE A 654 -19.03 39.01 -34.99
CA PHE A 654 -18.33 38.55 -36.20
C PHE A 654 -19.21 37.63 -37.05
N LEU A 655 -19.94 36.67 -36.46
CA LEU A 655 -20.88 35.81 -37.18
C LEU A 655 -22.00 36.59 -37.88
N SER A 656 -22.46 37.72 -37.29
CA SER A 656 -23.56 38.52 -37.84
C SER A 656 -23.12 39.60 -38.83
N GLN A 657 -21.96 40.23 -38.62
CA GLN A 657 -21.48 41.37 -39.43
C GLN A 657 -20.34 41.00 -40.38
N GLY A 658 -19.83 39.76 -40.32
CA GLY A 658 -18.69 39.33 -41.10
C GLY A 658 -17.43 40.15 -40.80
N CYS A 659 -16.58 40.34 -41.80
CA CYS A 659 -15.32 41.08 -41.66
C CYS A 659 -15.53 42.50 -41.09
N SER A 660 -16.66 43.17 -41.39
CA SER A 660 -16.94 44.52 -40.92
C SER A 660 -16.99 44.67 -39.38
N ALA A 661 -17.18 43.57 -38.65
CA ALA A 661 -17.09 43.54 -37.19
C ALA A 661 -15.76 44.09 -36.66
N MET A 662 -14.65 43.97 -37.42
CA MET A 662 -13.35 44.52 -37.02
C MET A 662 -13.32 46.05 -36.93
N GLN A 663 -14.28 46.76 -37.53
CA GLN A 663 -14.40 48.21 -37.32
C GLN A 663 -14.90 48.54 -35.91
N ILE A 664 -15.68 47.62 -35.32
CA ILE A 664 -16.25 47.75 -33.98
C ILE A 664 -15.29 47.17 -32.94
N ILE A 665 -14.71 46.01 -33.24
CA ILE A 665 -13.84 45.24 -32.35
C ILE A 665 -12.53 44.95 -33.08
N PRO A 666 -11.59 45.91 -33.14
CA PRO A 666 -10.36 45.78 -33.95
C PRO A 666 -9.32 44.83 -33.35
N THR A 667 -9.40 44.59 -32.04
CA THR A 667 -8.43 43.77 -31.30
C THR A 667 -9.14 42.69 -30.51
N GLU A 668 -8.46 41.56 -30.31
CA GLU A 668 -8.91 40.51 -29.43
C GLU A 668 -8.84 40.99 -27.96
N LEU A 669 -9.89 40.69 -27.19
CA LEU A 669 -10.16 41.30 -25.90
C LEU A 669 -9.11 40.97 -24.83
N LEU A 670 -8.63 39.73 -24.79
CA LEU A 670 -7.74 39.24 -23.71
C LEU A 670 -6.27 39.52 -23.98
N THR A 671 -5.86 39.48 -25.24
CA THR A 671 -4.48 39.62 -25.70
C THR A 671 -4.16 41.04 -26.17
N GLY A 672 -5.18 41.82 -26.54
CA GLY A 672 -5.02 43.16 -27.11
C GLY A 672 -4.42 43.15 -28.53
N VAL A 673 -4.24 41.98 -29.14
CA VAL A 673 -3.63 41.84 -30.46
C VAL A 673 -4.69 42.10 -31.54
N SER A 674 -4.30 42.77 -32.62
CA SER A 674 -5.17 43.00 -33.77
C SER A 674 -5.58 41.68 -34.41
N TRP A 675 -6.85 41.53 -34.77
CA TRP A 675 -7.33 40.37 -35.53
C TRP A 675 -6.62 40.19 -36.87
N CYS A 676 -6.18 41.31 -37.47
CA CYS A 676 -5.43 41.31 -38.72
C CYS A 676 -3.97 40.90 -38.57
N ASP A 677 -3.39 40.99 -37.38
CA ASP A 677 -2.02 40.53 -37.14
C ASP A 677 -2.02 39.05 -36.70
N GLY A 678 -3.10 38.59 -36.06
CA GLY A 678 -3.18 37.25 -35.47
C GLY A 678 -2.36 37.13 -34.19
N GLN A 679 -2.54 36.03 -33.47
CA GLN A 679 -1.85 35.76 -32.22
C GLN A 679 -1.00 34.48 -32.38
N PRO A 680 0.35 34.56 -32.36
CA PRO A 680 1.25 33.44 -32.70
C PRO A 680 1.11 32.16 -31.86
N GLN A 681 0.53 32.27 -30.67
CA GLN A 681 0.29 31.18 -29.72
C GLN A 681 -1.11 30.56 -29.83
N LEU A 682 -2.07 31.26 -30.45
CA LEU A 682 -3.48 30.86 -30.42
C LEU A 682 -4.11 30.80 -31.81
N PHE A 683 -4.07 31.88 -32.60
CA PHE A 683 -4.81 31.98 -33.86
C PHE A 683 -4.08 32.75 -34.96
N ARG A 684 -4.32 32.37 -36.22
CA ARG A 684 -3.71 33.02 -37.38
C ARG A 684 -4.38 34.36 -37.69
N SER A 685 -3.64 35.26 -38.36
CA SER A 685 -4.19 36.51 -38.90
C SER A 685 -5.48 36.26 -39.72
N LEU A 686 -6.51 37.06 -39.46
CA LEU A 686 -7.74 37.08 -40.25
C LEU A 686 -7.60 37.80 -41.59
N ALA A 687 -6.43 38.37 -41.91
CA ALA A 687 -6.23 39.10 -43.16
C ALA A 687 -6.31 38.21 -44.41
N SER A 688 -6.17 36.88 -44.26
CA SER A 688 -6.40 35.94 -45.37
C SER A 688 -7.88 35.78 -45.72
N MET A 689 -8.78 35.93 -44.73
CA MET A 689 -10.24 35.85 -44.92
C MET A 689 -10.88 37.23 -45.12
N CYS A 690 -10.28 38.27 -44.51
CA CYS A 690 -10.79 39.63 -44.50
C CYS A 690 -9.73 40.65 -44.98
N PRO A 691 -9.14 40.49 -46.17
CA PRO A 691 -8.03 41.31 -46.63
C PRO A 691 -8.41 42.79 -46.80
N VAL A 692 -9.64 43.08 -47.22
CA VAL A 692 -10.08 44.48 -47.44
C VAL A 692 -10.22 45.18 -46.11
N GLN A 693 -10.91 44.55 -45.15
CA GLN A 693 -11.10 45.14 -43.84
C GLN A 693 -9.80 45.27 -43.03
N CYS A 694 -8.83 44.37 -43.27
CA CYS A 694 -7.47 44.48 -42.75
C CYS A 694 -6.58 45.49 -43.48
N GLY A 695 -7.11 46.17 -44.51
CA GLY A 695 -6.41 47.26 -45.20
C GLY A 695 -5.37 46.79 -46.22
N CYS A 696 -5.41 45.53 -46.65
CA CYS A 696 -4.47 45.00 -47.65
C CYS A 696 -4.61 45.68 -49.02
N ARG A 697 -5.81 46.18 -49.35
CA ARG A 697 -6.09 46.89 -50.62
C ARG A 697 -5.59 48.34 -50.64
N ASP A 698 -5.67 49.03 -49.50
CA ASP A 698 -5.37 50.47 -49.42
C ASP A 698 -3.86 50.76 -49.36
N GLY A 699 -3.03 49.72 -49.33
CA GLY A 699 -1.58 49.86 -49.22
C GLY A 699 -1.17 50.74 -48.04
N ARG A 700 -1.95 50.74 -46.94
CA ARG A 700 -1.62 51.52 -45.74
C ARG A 700 -0.16 51.22 -45.41
N PRO A 701 0.70 52.25 -45.29
CA PRO A 701 2.11 52.03 -45.10
C PRO A 701 2.26 51.15 -43.86
N ALA A 702 2.69 49.90 -44.10
CA ALA A 702 3.11 49.04 -43.02
C ALA A 702 4.10 49.88 -42.20
N THR A 703 3.97 49.82 -40.88
CA THR A 703 5.01 50.33 -39.98
C THR A 703 6.36 49.63 -40.21
N LEU A 704 6.39 48.62 -41.10
CA LEU A 704 7.57 47.94 -41.61
C LEU A 704 8.09 48.58 -42.91
N PRO A 705 9.39 48.86 -43.05
CA PRO A 705 9.92 49.73 -44.12
C PRO A 705 9.83 49.22 -45.56
N ASN A 706 9.30 48.02 -45.84
CA ASN A 706 9.29 47.43 -47.18
C ASN A 706 8.12 46.45 -47.37
N GLY A 707 7.03 46.87 -48.05
CA GLY A 707 6.00 45.96 -48.59
C GLY A 707 4.69 45.85 -47.81
N LEU A 708 3.67 45.24 -48.45
CA LEU A 708 2.44 44.79 -47.79
C LEU A 708 2.84 43.89 -46.60
N PRO A 709 2.09 43.90 -45.49
CA PRO A 709 2.29 42.92 -44.41
C PRO A 709 2.27 41.50 -44.98
N SER A 710 3.14 40.61 -44.46
CA SER A 710 3.28 39.23 -44.96
C SER A 710 2.00 38.40 -44.89
N TYR A 711 1.02 38.86 -44.09
CA TYR A 711 -0.29 38.23 -43.97
C TYR A 711 -1.31 38.64 -45.03
N CYS A 712 -1.01 39.61 -45.91
CA CYS A 712 -1.92 40.04 -46.96
C CYS A 712 -1.75 39.22 -48.26
N PRO A 713 -2.84 38.86 -48.95
CA PRO A 713 -2.77 38.28 -50.29
C PRO A 713 -2.01 39.19 -51.26
N SER A 714 -1.10 38.63 -52.06
CA SER A 714 -0.37 39.42 -53.08
C SER A 714 -1.29 39.93 -54.19
N SER A 715 -2.45 39.32 -54.39
CA SER A 715 -3.50 39.84 -55.27
C SER A 715 -3.96 41.25 -54.88
N CYS A 716 -3.84 41.62 -53.59
CA CYS A 716 -4.18 42.96 -53.11
C CYS A 716 -3.20 44.04 -53.56
N SER A 717 -1.95 43.71 -53.88
CA SER A 717 -0.96 44.71 -54.31
C SER A 717 -1.17 45.14 -55.77
N ASN A 718 -1.79 44.30 -56.59
CA ASN A 718 -1.97 44.53 -58.03
C ASN A 718 -3.32 45.16 -58.38
N SER A 719 -4.21 45.36 -57.40
CA SER A 719 -5.42 46.15 -57.61
C SER A 719 -5.10 47.65 -57.56
N THR A 720 -4.22 48.13 -58.44
CA THR A 720 -4.23 49.55 -58.80
C THR A 720 -5.60 49.86 -59.36
N THR A 721 -6.37 50.63 -58.61
CA THR A 721 -7.64 51.25 -58.97
C THR A 721 -7.68 51.66 -60.44
N PRO A 722 -8.71 51.27 -61.23
CA PRO A 722 -9.07 52.06 -62.41
C PRO A 722 -9.51 53.48 -62.03
#